data_AF-A0AAW2ZNG1-F1
#
_entry.id   AF-A0AAW2ZNG1-F1
#
_cell.length_a   1.000
_cell.length_b   1.000
_cell.length_c   1.000
_cell.angle_alpha   90.00
_cell.angle_beta   90.00
_cell.angle_gamma   90.00
#
_symmetry.space_group_name_H-M   'P 1'
#
loop_
_entity.id
_entity.type
_entity.pdbx_description
1 polymer ?
#
loop_
_entity_poly.entity_id
_entity_poly.type
_entity_poly.pdbx_seq_one_letter_code
_entity_poly.pdbx_strand_id
1 'polypeptide(L)'
;MASDQSSLRPRITFSDNVSTPLDMSSFKLSAHIALPLARVINTLEFTNHNDKTLSGDLTFPLPVGATLVGYSLDVDGVLIDAVPINKEKAKQVFEEEVRSGKGASVVQQVANSNSFKTSIYPLHPNQTRTVQVIYSIPITSIKDKSSIELPFLSTQKTQKSAEVEWTFANPDNNLVVEFIATDKKITSNEPAQVNGNRKAVSFNNSSELSKVESILITSTETLADNQVTVQGDYFCARMRVDRPASTPVDCKKLQVLYDASYSRCDQLTTDSTLLKKILDKYPSATVVLTTFSLGLTSSQEYNSPSEALQALDKTIFDGATNLDQLEQLLDSSCDLCVIFTDGQHTLGMDITPNTTYSTPLYIINTSPSCNSQLLSHIANKSGGKFDDASRKLSHETIIQAIGQPTFSILTSDYETEQLEQVFPIEPLPVDDNGYMHVYGKLKKNVNDADITCMFKFGNQVANHITIKIQRTGDDKTVIQDKDNVIAQLWARQKLSSMSSFPEYFADEIRDLSMEWKIVSPNTSLIVLETIDQYIKHKIRPDDNLKQMVKSYEEALIAERDDFDRRKAHKIERVKVMWQARREWYEKHFEKITLDSAAPKQSYGESQSTGICAEVCYEGRQMEMEMEDCCEGEGSYFSDDDEDEDDEADDILDCLEETCHSIASACATISSDLQIRNNGSVDATISVKAWNSTAPYMSTIKSAPDPYQSYLEQRREFSKSPAFFLDVADYFLTALKQVDKGINILTNLLELELESEQLLRIVSYRLDQSKHHEEAEYLLEKVKKMRPDEPQSYRDLALIKEKLNKLPEAADLMNQVVYKDWDDRFDEIEVTALIELNHMLVKDSRLPVCDPYFVYKMDLDLRISMAWDTNDTDVDLHVTEDVIGGQSASYSNRNTIIGGHVSRDFRHGYGPEEYMLKVAPQGLYKVMVNYYANHQQSLSGGTTVLLTFFTNYMRHDEKAELVTVRLTQTANMLPVCDIKV
;
A
#
# COMPACT_ATOMS: atom_id res chain seq x y z
N MET A 1 2.86 36.02 -7.92
CA MET A 1 2.11 34.82 -8.34
C MET A 1 1.40 34.32 -7.10
N ALA A 2 0.07 34.37 -7.09
CA ALA A 2 -0.73 33.80 -6.00
C ALA A 2 -0.64 32.28 -6.12
N SER A 3 0.24 31.65 -5.34
CA SER A 3 0.26 30.20 -5.20
C SER A 3 -1.06 29.77 -4.59
N ASP A 4 -1.64 28.70 -5.12
CA ASP A 4 -2.85 28.08 -4.62
C ASP A 4 -2.63 27.66 -3.15
N GLN A 5 -3.08 28.49 -2.19
CA GLN A 5 -3.11 28.20 -0.75
C GLN A 5 -4.02 27.00 -0.43
N SER A 6 -4.65 26.38 -1.43
CA SER A 6 -5.57 25.27 -1.28
C SER A 6 -4.91 23.96 -0.80
N SER A 7 -3.59 23.78 -0.98
CA SER A 7 -2.89 22.52 -0.66
C SER A 7 -2.50 22.36 0.82
N LEU A 8 -2.48 23.45 1.60
CA LEU A 8 -2.13 23.43 3.03
C LEU A 8 -3.35 23.40 3.96
N ARG A 9 -4.56 23.34 3.41
CA ARG A 9 -5.81 23.33 4.19
C ARG A 9 -6.30 21.89 4.36
N PRO A 10 -6.81 21.51 5.54
CA PRO A 10 -7.50 20.25 5.67
C PRO A 10 -8.65 20.20 4.68
N ARG A 11 -8.76 19.08 3.98
CA ARG A 11 -9.84 18.82 3.04
C ARG A 11 -10.61 17.62 3.51
N ILE A 12 -11.93 17.75 3.54
CA ILE A 12 -12.83 16.64 3.77
C ILE A 12 -13.45 16.26 2.43
N THR A 13 -13.21 15.02 2.02
CA THR A 13 -13.80 14.41 0.83
C THR A 13 -14.75 13.30 1.26
N PHE A 14 -15.83 13.10 0.52
CA PHE A 14 -16.84 12.08 0.82
C PHE A 14 -16.85 10.98 -0.22
N SER A 15 -17.26 9.79 0.22
CA SER A 15 -17.32 8.60 -0.61
C SER A 15 -18.37 8.66 -1.74
N ASP A 16 -19.34 9.57 -1.70
CA ASP A 16 -20.39 9.63 -2.74
C ASP A 16 -20.22 10.75 -3.77
N ASN A 17 -19.16 11.58 -3.70
CA ASN A 17 -18.83 12.71 -4.60
C ASN A 17 -19.96 13.72 -4.93
N VAL A 18 -21.18 13.51 -4.43
CA VAL A 18 -22.40 14.29 -4.69
C VAL A 18 -22.72 15.19 -3.50
N SER A 19 -22.21 14.89 -2.30
CA SER A 19 -22.47 15.64 -1.08
C SER A 19 -21.58 16.89 -0.94
N THR A 20 -22.15 17.99 -0.42
CA THR A 20 -21.40 19.22 -0.13
C THR A 20 -20.31 18.98 0.94
N PRO A 21 -19.08 19.53 0.79
CA PRO A 21 -18.01 19.47 1.80
C PRO A 21 -18.51 19.72 3.23
N LEU A 22 -18.07 18.91 4.19
CA LEU A 22 -18.36 19.13 5.62
C LEU A 22 -17.64 20.39 6.07
N ASP A 23 -18.39 21.36 6.60
CA ASP A 23 -17.81 22.54 7.22
C ASP A 23 -17.24 22.17 8.60
N MET A 24 -15.98 22.52 8.85
CA MET A 24 -15.37 22.43 10.18
C MET A 24 -16.01 23.46 11.11
N SER A 25 -16.63 23.01 12.20
CA SER A 25 -17.35 23.86 13.13
C SER A 25 -16.42 24.54 14.16
N SER A 26 -15.44 23.79 14.68
CA SER A 26 -14.48 24.27 15.68
C SER A 26 -13.06 23.77 15.37
N PHE A 27 -12.07 24.62 15.64
CA PHE A 27 -10.64 24.29 15.62
C PHE A 27 -9.96 24.86 16.86
N LYS A 28 -9.44 23.96 17.71
CA LYS A 28 -8.66 24.30 18.90
C LYS A 28 -7.23 23.81 18.74
N LEU A 29 -6.26 24.70 18.92
CA LEU A 29 -4.83 24.37 18.96
C LEU A 29 -4.30 24.50 20.38
N SER A 30 -3.66 23.46 20.90
CA SER A 30 -2.93 23.50 22.18
C SER A 30 -1.48 23.10 21.92
N ALA A 31 -0.53 24.01 22.19
CA ALA A 31 0.89 23.77 22.00
C ALA A 31 1.62 23.80 23.34
N HIS A 32 2.29 22.69 23.68
CA HIS A 32 3.18 22.56 24.83
C HIS A 32 4.62 22.52 24.33
N ILE A 33 5.40 23.55 24.68
CA ILE A 33 6.75 23.75 24.16
C ILE A 33 7.76 23.53 25.28
N ALA A 34 8.69 22.62 25.05
CA ALA A 34 9.81 22.34 25.92
C ALA A 34 11.02 21.96 25.07
N LEU A 35 12.09 22.76 25.12
CA LEU A 35 13.23 22.55 24.23
C LEU A 35 13.77 21.12 24.33
N PRO A 36 14.08 20.47 23.19
CA PRO A 36 14.12 21.03 21.83
C PRO A 36 12.85 20.78 20.97
N LEU A 37 11.72 20.35 21.56
CA LEU A 37 10.49 20.01 20.82
C LEU A 37 9.28 20.88 21.23
N ALA A 38 8.28 20.91 20.37
CA ALA A 38 6.91 21.24 20.73
C ALA A 38 6.00 20.03 20.51
N ARG A 39 5.09 19.80 21.45
CA ARG A 39 3.95 18.90 21.28
C ARG A 39 2.72 19.75 20.98
N VAL A 40 2.06 19.47 19.87
CA VAL A 40 0.89 20.23 19.41
C VAL A 40 -0.31 19.30 19.31
N ILE A 41 -1.41 19.73 19.89
CA ILE A 41 -2.69 19.02 19.95
C ILE A 41 -3.71 19.87 19.22
N ASN A 42 -4.19 19.37 18.09
CA ASN A 42 -5.27 19.99 17.33
C ASN A 42 -6.56 19.23 17.58
N THR A 43 -7.60 19.89 18.09
CA THR A 43 -8.94 19.33 18.25
C THR A 43 -9.88 19.95 17.21
N LEU A 44 -10.52 19.10 16.43
CA LEU A 44 -11.33 19.44 15.26
C LEU A 44 -12.75 18.89 15.47
N GLU A 45 -13.77 19.71 15.23
CA GLU A 45 -15.18 19.28 15.34
C GLU A 45 -15.90 19.46 14.00
N PHE A 46 -16.56 18.41 13.54
CA PHE A 46 -17.27 18.37 12.25
C PHE A 46 -18.74 17.99 12.47
N THR A 47 -19.68 18.69 11.82
CA THR A 47 -21.12 18.40 11.98
C THR A 47 -21.74 18.03 10.64
N ASN A 48 -22.24 16.80 10.50
CA ASN A 48 -22.86 16.36 9.25
C ASN A 48 -24.23 17.02 9.07
N HIS A 49 -24.31 18.03 8.21
CA HIS A 49 -25.56 18.73 7.89
C HIS A 49 -26.43 18.02 6.85
N ASN A 50 -26.00 16.88 6.32
CA ASN A 50 -26.79 16.06 5.39
C ASN A 50 -27.78 15.18 6.17
N ASP A 51 -28.78 14.67 5.45
CA ASP A 51 -29.84 13.80 5.97
C ASP A 51 -29.49 12.30 5.95
N LYS A 52 -28.29 11.96 5.45
CA LYS A 52 -27.78 10.58 5.34
C LYS A 52 -26.49 10.39 6.13
N THR A 53 -26.28 9.17 6.59
CA THR A 53 -24.99 8.73 7.17
C THR A 53 -23.94 8.74 6.07
N LEU A 54 -22.78 9.34 6.35
CA LEU A 54 -21.67 9.45 5.41
C LEU A 54 -20.44 8.71 5.92
N SER A 55 -19.58 8.32 4.98
CA SER A 55 -18.16 8.08 5.23
C SER A 55 -17.38 9.31 4.75
N GLY A 56 -16.39 9.75 5.52
CA GLY A 56 -15.62 10.94 5.23
C GLY A 56 -14.12 10.72 5.40
N ASP A 57 -13.37 11.26 4.46
CA ASP A 57 -11.91 11.30 4.46
C ASP A 57 -11.43 12.70 4.77
N LEU A 58 -10.70 12.89 5.87
CA LEU A 58 -10.05 14.14 6.23
C LEU A 58 -8.55 14.02 5.96
N THR A 59 -8.02 14.83 5.04
CA THR A 59 -6.57 14.96 4.83
C THR A 59 -6.03 16.14 5.62
N PHE A 60 -5.04 15.91 6.47
CA PHE A 60 -4.40 16.90 7.32
C PHE A 60 -2.90 17.02 6.98
N PRO A 61 -2.44 18.16 6.41
CA PRO A 61 -1.03 18.39 6.15
C PRO A 61 -0.28 18.73 7.44
N LEU A 62 0.86 18.10 7.69
CA LEU A 62 1.73 18.46 8.82
C LEU A 62 2.78 19.50 8.43
N PRO A 63 3.21 20.36 9.39
CA PRO A 63 4.38 21.21 9.19
C PRO A 63 5.62 20.41 8.80
N VAL A 64 6.53 21.03 8.05
CA VAL A 64 7.81 20.41 7.70
C VAL A 64 8.55 19.98 8.97
N GLY A 65 8.93 18.72 9.02
CA GLY A 65 9.63 18.16 10.17
C GLY A 65 8.72 17.90 11.37
N ALA A 66 7.39 17.86 11.26
CA ALA A 66 6.53 17.34 12.31
C ALA A 66 6.35 15.80 12.20
N THR A 67 6.02 15.14 13.31
CA THR A 67 5.77 13.69 13.39
C THR A 67 4.44 13.45 14.10
N LEU A 68 3.52 12.70 13.49
CA LEU A 68 2.25 12.32 14.11
C LEU A 68 2.52 11.27 15.21
N VAL A 69 2.18 11.60 16.46
CA VAL A 69 2.45 10.77 17.66
C VAL A 69 1.17 10.37 18.41
N GLY A 70 0.01 10.75 17.88
CA GLY A 70 -1.27 10.37 18.48
C GLY A 70 -2.46 10.86 17.67
N TYR A 71 -3.54 10.11 17.78
CA TYR A 71 -4.84 10.45 17.22
C TYR A 71 -5.92 9.92 18.16
N SER A 72 -7.00 10.67 18.32
CA SER A 72 -8.14 10.24 19.12
C SER A 72 -9.44 10.61 18.41
N LEU A 73 -10.45 9.74 18.52
CA LEU A 73 -11.79 9.95 17.99
C LEU A 73 -12.81 9.92 19.12
N ASP A 74 -13.87 10.72 19.02
CA ASP A 74 -15.00 10.61 19.95
C ASP A 74 -15.84 9.34 19.72
N VAL A 75 -16.05 8.60 20.80
CA VAL A 75 -16.94 7.45 20.87
C VAL A 75 -17.83 7.66 22.09
N ASP A 76 -19.13 7.82 21.87
CA ASP A 76 -20.12 8.13 22.92
C ASP A 76 -19.74 9.33 23.81
N GLY A 77 -19.13 10.36 23.21
CA GLY A 77 -18.72 11.59 23.90
C GLY A 77 -17.39 11.50 24.66
N VAL A 78 -16.68 10.38 24.57
CA VAL A 78 -15.35 10.18 25.15
C VAL A 78 -14.32 10.07 24.03
N LEU A 79 -13.20 10.80 24.13
CA LEU A 79 -12.09 10.65 23.19
C LEU A 79 -11.36 9.33 23.49
N ILE A 80 -11.36 8.43 22.51
CA ILE A 80 -10.61 7.17 22.54
C ILE A 80 -9.34 7.34 21.71
N ASP A 81 -8.20 7.05 22.33
CA ASP A 81 -6.90 7.04 21.66
C ASP A 81 -6.80 5.87 20.68
N ALA A 82 -6.29 6.17 19.50
CA ALA A 82 -6.07 5.17 18.47
C ALA A 82 -4.86 4.29 18.76
N VAL A 83 -4.95 3.04 18.36
CA VAL A 83 -3.91 2.04 18.56
C VAL A 83 -3.12 1.78 17.28
N PRO A 84 -1.79 1.66 17.35
CA PRO A 84 -0.96 1.40 16.18
C PRO A 84 -1.06 -0.06 15.73
N ILE A 85 -1.29 -0.26 14.44
CA ILE A 85 -1.32 -1.58 13.79
C ILE A 85 -0.68 -1.49 12.39
N ASN A 86 -0.43 -2.65 11.76
CA ASN A 86 0.03 -2.70 10.37
C ASN A 86 -0.96 -1.97 9.44
N LYS A 87 -0.43 -1.21 8.49
CA LYS A 87 -1.22 -0.39 7.56
C LYS A 87 -2.24 -1.22 6.78
N GLU A 88 -1.84 -2.37 6.30
CA GLU A 88 -2.65 -3.29 5.50
C GLU A 88 -3.77 -3.89 6.36
N LYS A 89 -3.43 -4.34 7.58
CA LYS A 89 -4.41 -4.79 8.59
C LYS A 89 -5.40 -3.68 8.95
N ALA A 90 -4.95 -2.43 9.07
CA ALA A 90 -5.82 -1.31 9.40
C ALA A 90 -6.85 -1.02 8.31
N LYS A 91 -6.40 -1.08 7.05
CA LYS A 91 -7.27 -0.93 5.88
C LYS A 91 -8.32 -2.04 5.84
N GLN A 92 -7.89 -3.30 6.00
CA GLN A 92 -8.78 -4.46 6.06
C GLN A 92 -9.85 -4.29 7.15
N VAL A 93 -9.43 -4.04 8.39
CA VAL A 93 -10.33 -3.94 9.54
C VAL A 93 -11.32 -2.79 9.36
N PHE A 94 -10.85 -1.63 8.89
CA PHE A 94 -11.72 -0.49 8.63
C PHE A 94 -12.80 -0.83 7.56
N GLU A 95 -12.39 -1.39 6.43
CA GLU A 95 -13.32 -1.75 5.34
C GLU A 95 -14.34 -2.81 5.77
N GLU A 96 -13.92 -3.80 6.56
CA GLU A 96 -14.79 -4.87 7.05
C GLU A 96 -15.83 -4.35 8.06
N GLU A 97 -15.43 -3.46 8.97
CA GLU A 97 -16.35 -2.85 9.94
C GLU A 97 -17.32 -1.88 9.27
N VAL A 98 -16.85 -1.10 8.28
CA VAL A 98 -17.72 -0.25 7.44
C VAL A 98 -18.74 -1.10 6.68
N ARG A 99 -18.32 -2.23 6.08
CA ARG A 99 -19.24 -3.16 5.40
C ARG A 99 -20.28 -3.73 6.35
N SER A 100 -19.89 -3.99 7.60
CA SER A 100 -20.79 -4.47 8.67
C SER A 100 -21.69 -3.36 9.25
N GLY A 101 -21.57 -2.12 8.78
CA GLY A 101 -22.31 -0.96 9.29
C GLY A 101 -21.88 -0.52 10.69
N LYS A 102 -20.70 -0.95 11.16
CA LYS A 102 -20.14 -0.64 12.48
C LYS A 102 -19.16 0.53 12.38
N GLY A 103 -18.99 1.26 13.49
CA GLY A 103 -18.08 2.40 13.53
C GLY A 103 -16.61 2.01 13.63
N ALA A 104 -15.79 2.74 12.88
CA ALA A 104 -14.34 2.63 12.86
C ALA A 104 -13.71 3.94 12.33
N SER A 105 -12.48 4.21 12.76
CA SER A 105 -11.64 5.23 12.14
C SER A 105 -10.23 4.72 11.96
N VAL A 106 -9.61 5.09 10.84
CA VAL A 106 -8.22 4.76 10.53
C VAL A 106 -7.47 6.03 10.14
N VAL A 107 -6.19 6.10 10.49
CA VAL A 107 -5.27 7.18 10.10
C VAL A 107 -4.03 6.59 9.46
N GLN A 108 -3.69 7.11 8.28
CA GLN A 108 -2.55 6.66 7.49
C GLN A 108 -1.76 7.86 6.96
N GLN A 109 -0.46 7.67 6.73
CA GLN A 109 0.32 8.65 5.98
C GLN A 109 -0.09 8.60 4.50
N VAL A 110 -0.28 9.77 3.88
CA VAL A 110 -0.51 9.87 2.43
C VAL A 110 0.82 9.63 1.72
N ALA A 111 0.84 8.65 0.81
CA ALA A 111 2.02 8.24 0.05
C ALA A 111 2.80 9.43 -0.51
N ASN A 112 4.13 9.40 -0.36
CA ASN A 112 5.06 10.43 -0.87
C ASN A 112 4.72 11.87 -0.44
N SER A 113 4.09 12.04 0.73
CA SER A 113 3.78 13.36 1.28
C SER A 113 3.93 13.41 2.81
N ASN A 114 4.01 14.63 3.34
CA ASN A 114 3.99 14.91 4.78
C ASN A 114 2.56 15.25 5.25
N SER A 115 1.58 14.50 4.75
CA SER A 115 0.17 14.64 5.08
C SER A 115 -0.37 13.32 5.59
N PHE A 116 -1.39 13.37 6.44
CA PHE A 116 -2.08 12.19 6.94
C PHE A 116 -3.53 12.24 6.52
N LYS A 117 -4.08 11.08 6.17
CA LYS A 117 -5.49 10.91 5.84
C LYS A 117 -6.14 10.13 6.97
N THR A 118 -7.24 10.64 7.50
CA THR A 118 -8.12 9.88 8.38
C THR A 118 -9.44 9.58 7.68
N SER A 119 -9.84 8.32 7.71
CA SER A 119 -11.14 7.86 7.20
C SER A 119 -12.02 7.53 8.38
N ILE A 120 -13.23 8.10 8.42
CA ILE A 120 -14.13 8.03 9.57
C ILE A 120 -15.51 7.56 9.12
N TYR A 121 -16.04 6.56 9.83
CA TYR A 121 -17.40 6.06 9.67
C TYR A 121 -17.95 5.58 11.02
N PRO A 122 -19.26 5.75 11.31
CA PRO A 122 -20.24 6.54 10.59
C PRO A 122 -20.21 8.03 10.97
N LEU A 123 -20.47 8.90 9.98
CA LEU A 123 -20.83 10.31 10.20
C LEU A 123 -22.36 10.44 10.14
N HIS A 124 -23.03 10.28 11.27
CA HIS A 124 -24.50 10.31 11.34
C HIS A 124 -25.11 11.70 11.02
N PRO A 125 -26.33 11.75 10.45
CA PRO A 125 -27.05 13.00 10.18
C PRO A 125 -27.20 13.88 11.42
N ASN A 126 -26.89 15.17 11.27
CA ASN A 126 -26.98 16.22 12.30
C ASN A 126 -26.21 15.92 13.60
N GLN A 127 -25.24 15.00 13.57
CA GLN A 127 -24.35 14.72 14.68
C GLN A 127 -22.98 15.35 14.46
N THR A 128 -22.35 15.71 15.56
CA THR A 128 -20.98 16.21 15.60
C THR A 128 -20.02 15.06 15.88
N ARG A 129 -18.90 15.01 15.18
CA ARG A 129 -17.77 14.13 15.46
C ARG A 129 -16.55 14.96 15.83
N THR A 130 -15.84 14.53 16.87
CA THR A 130 -14.64 15.23 17.35
C THR A 130 -13.41 14.37 17.11
N VAL A 131 -12.39 15.00 16.53
CA VAL A 131 -11.12 14.37 16.19
C VAL A 131 -9.98 15.15 16.85
N GLN A 132 -9.05 14.45 17.48
CA GLN A 132 -7.83 15.02 18.01
C GLN A 132 -6.62 14.49 17.26
N VAL A 133 -5.76 15.40 16.78
CA VAL A 133 -4.51 15.09 16.08
C VAL A 133 -3.36 15.62 16.92
N ILE A 134 -2.43 14.73 17.31
CA ILE A 134 -1.29 15.06 18.18
C ILE A 134 0.00 14.85 17.40
N TYR A 135 0.80 15.89 17.23
CA TYR A 135 2.10 15.80 16.58
C TYR A 135 3.21 16.47 17.39
N SER A 136 4.43 15.99 17.23
CA SER A 136 5.65 16.61 17.76
C SER A 136 6.42 17.31 16.62
N ILE A 137 7.11 18.40 16.92
CA ILE A 137 7.87 19.18 15.92
C ILE A 137 9.09 19.83 16.59
N PRO A 138 10.29 19.78 15.97
CA PRO A 138 11.49 20.39 16.51
C PRO A 138 11.42 21.91 16.45
N ILE A 139 11.96 22.53 17.49
CA ILE A 139 12.11 23.98 17.58
C ILE A 139 13.29 24.41 16.69
N THR A 140 13.08 25.48 15.93
CA THR A 140 14.12 26.08 15.08
C THR A 140 14.72 27.31 15.75
N SER A 141 15.80 27.86 15.20
CA SER A 141 16.39 29.11 15.70
C SER A 141 16.36 30.19 14.62
N ILE A 142 15.80 31.35 14.93
CA ILE A 142 15.81 32.54 14.07
C ILE A 142 16.60 33.64 14.78
N LYS A 143 17.74 34.06 14.20
CA LYS A 143 18.64 35.08 14.78
C LYS A 143 19.00 34.76 16.24
N ASP A 144 19.45 33.52 16.47
CA ASP A 144 19.83 32.96 17.77
C ASP A 144 18.70 32.78 18.80
N LYS A 145 17.45 33.09 18.45
CA LYS A 145 16.28 32.89 19.31
C LYS A 145 15.52 31.63 18.93
N SER A 146 15.07 30.87 19.92
CA SER A 146 14.22 29.69 19.69
C SER A 146 12.85 30.10 19.18
N SER A 147 12.38 29.49 18.10
CA SER A 147 11.11 29.84 17.47
C SER A 147 10.40 28.64 16.85
N ILE A 148 9.08 28.74 16.75
CA ILE A 148 8.23 27.76 16.07
C ILE A 148 7.06 28.46 15.40
N GLU A 149 6.76 28.08 14.16
CA GLU A 149 5.57 28.52 13.44
C GLU A 149 4.57 27.36 13.34
N LEU A 150 3.36 27.58 13.85
CA LEU A 150 2.29 26.58 13.89
C LEU A 150 1.16 26.96 12.94
N PRO A 151 0.73 26.07 12.01
CA PRO A 151 -0.43 26.32 11.17
C PRO A 151 -1.69 26.50 12.01
N PHE A 152 -2.46 27.54 11.68
CA PHE A 152 -3.68 27.94 12.36
C PHE A 152 -4.84 28.08 11.36
N LEU A 153 -4.95 27.03 10.55
CA LEU A 153 -5.92 26.71 9.49
C LEU A 153 -7.19 27.58 9.49
N SER A 154 -7.46 28.30 8.38
CA SER A 154 -8.61 29.21 8.23
C SER A 154 -9.67 28.71 7.25
N THR A 155 -10.91 28.65 7.72
CA THR A 155 -12.16 28.36 6.98
C THR A 155 -13.23 29.38 7.38
N GLN A 156 -14.12 29.75 6.46
CA GLN A 156 -14.97 30.96 6.58
C GLN A 156 -15.96 30.98 7.77
N LYS A 157 -16.28 29.82 8.38
CA LYS A 157 -17.29 29.70 9.45
C LYS A 157 -16.80 29.03 10.75
N THR A 158 -15.50 28.82 10.90
CA THR A 158 -14.97 27.99 12.00
C THR A 158 -14.66 28.80 13.25
N GLN A 159 -15.13 28.33 14.40
CA GLN A 159 -14.74 28.88 15.69
C GLN A 159 -13.29 28.49 16.00
N LYS A 160 -12.47 29.46 16.42
CA LYS A 160 -11.04 29.22 16.67
C LYS A 160 -10.65 29.55 18.11
N SER A 161 -9.82 28.68 18.68
CA SER A 161 -9.11 28.95 19.92
C SER A 161 -7.69 28.40 19.85
N ALA A 162 -6.77 29.05 20.57
CA ALA A 162 -5.40 28.59 20.69
C ALA A 162 -4.91 28.74 22.14
N GLU A 163 -4.10 27.81 22.60
CA GLU A 163 -3.40 27.86 23.87
C GLU A 163 -1.94 27.48 23.63
N VAL A 164 -1.04 28.36 24.02
CA VAL A 164 0.40 28.16 23.86
C VAL A 164 1.03 28.20 25.24
N GLU A 165 1.61 27.09 25.67
CA GLU A 165 2.37 26.95 26.92
C GLU A 165 3.85 26.71 26.58
N TRP A 166 4.74 27.56 27.09
CA TRP A 166 6.19 27.37 26.98
C TRP A 166 6.79 27.10 28.36
N THR A 167 7.57 26.04 28.46
CA THR A 167 8.32 25.69 29.67
C THR A 167 9.79 26.10 29.50
N PHE A 168 10.24 27.07 30.31
CA PHE A 168 11.58 27.65 30.20
C PHE A 168 12.56 27.00 31.19
N ALA A 169 13.83 26.86 30.80
CA ALA A 169 14.90 26.53 31.76
C ALA A 169 15.16 27.72 32.70
N ASN A 170 15.12 28.95 32.17
CA ASN A 170 15.22 30.19 32.95
C ASN A 170 13.87 30.95 32.97
N PRO A 171 13.21 31.13 34.12
CA PRO A 171 11.94 31.85 34.25
C PRO A 171 11.95 33.32 33.76
N ASP A 172 13.12 33.96 33.68
CA ASP A 172 13.27 35.34 33.19
C ASP A 172 13.02 35.45 31.67
N ASN A 173 13.15 34.33 30.94
CA ASN A 173 12.91 34.32 29.50
C ASN A 173 11.45 34.60 29.17
N ASN A 174 11.20 35.29 28.06
CA ASN A 174 9.86 35.70 27.67
C ASN A 174 9.44 35.11 26.32
N LEU A 175 8.13 35.03 26.15
CA LEU A 175 7.44 34.56 24.95
C LEU A 175 6.91 35.75 24.16
N VAL A 176 7.09 35.73 22.84
CA VAL A 176 6.42 36.62 21.89
C VAL A 176 5.59 35.77 20.95
N VAL A 177 4.29 36.08 20.84
CA VAL A 177 3.37 35.41 19.92
C VAL A 177 2.92 36.39 18.84
N GLU A 178 3.13 36.03 17.58
CA GLU A 178 2.73 36.80 16.41
C GLU A 178 1.74 36.01 15.57
N PHE A 179 0.63 36.63 15.18
CA PHE A 179 -0.33 36.08 14.24
C PHE A 179 0.04 36.49 12.82
N ILE A 180 0.03 35.52 11.89
CA ILE A 180 0.34 35.74 10.48
C ILE A 180 -0.95 35.58 9.67
N ALA A 181 -1.33 36.63 8.94
CA ALA A 181 -2.49 36.64 8.05
C ALA A 181 -2.12 37.33 6.72
N THR A 182 -2.10 36.59 5.60
CA THR A 182 -1.93 37.15 4.24
C THR A 182 -0.79 38.18 4.15
N ASP A 183 0.40 37.81 4.64
CA ASP A 183 1.64 38.61 4.73
C ASP A 183 1.64 39.79 5.72
N LYS A 184 0.65 39.90 6.60
CA LYS A 184 0.68 40.81 7.76
C LYS A 184 1.01 40.05 9.03
N LYS A 185 2.01 40.55 9.78
CA LYS A 185 2.30 40.13 11.15
C LYS A 185 1.59 41.04 12.14
N ILE A 186 0.85 40.44 13.06
CA ILE A 186 0.17 41.13 14.15
C ILE A 186 0.71 40.54 15.45
N THR A 187 1.49 41.31 16.19
CA THR A 187 1.98 40.90 17.51
C THR A 187 0.82 40.89 18.50
N SER A 188 0.67 39.79 19.24
CA SER A 188 -0.34 39.69 20.29
C SER A 188 0.00 40.57 21.49
N ASN A 189 -1.02 41.18 22.08
CA ASN A 189 -0.92 41.94 23.33
C ASN A 189 -1.47 41.17 24.54
N GLU A 190 -1.86 39.91 24.37
CA GLU A 190 -2.40 39.09 25.47
C GLU A 190 -1.31 38.83 26.53
N PRO A 191 -1.60 39.05 27.83
CA PRO A 191 -0.62 38.81 28.88
C PRO A 191 -0.41 37.30 29.08
N ALA A 192 0.86 36.88 29.18
CA ALA A 192 1.19 35.50 29.52
C ALA A 192 0.90 35.22 31.00
N GLN A 193 0.11 34.17 31.27
CA GLN A 193 -0.07 33.62 32.60
C GLN A 193 1.22 32.90 33.02
N VAL A 194 1.77 33.23 34.18
CA VAL A 194 3.03 32.67 34.67
C VAL A 194 2.76 31.70 35.82
N ASN A 195 3.23 30.46 35.69
CA ASN A 195 3.18 29.46 36.76
C ASN A 195 4.56 28.79 36.89
N GLY A 196 5.36 29.27 37.85
CA GLY A 196 6.75 28.84 38.01
C GLY A 196 7.59 29.18 36.78
N ASN A 197 8.08 28.16 36.09
CA ASN A 197 8.86 28.27 34.85
C ASN A 197 8.02 28.10 33.58
N ARG A 198 6.70 27.95 33.70
CA ARG A 198 5.77 27.87 32.57
C ARG A 198 5.13 29.22 32.32
N LYS A 199 5.02 29.60 31.05
CA LYS A 199 4.25 30.76 30.61
C LYS A 199 3.24 30.32 29.56
N ALA A 200 1.96 30.62 29.81
CA ALA A 200 0.86 30.25 28.94
C ALA A 200 0.14 31.49 28.39
N VAL A 201 -0.21 31.46 27.11
CA VAL A 201 -1.05 32.48 26.46
C VAL A 201 -2.22 31.79 25.79
N SER A 202 -3.44 32.24 26.09
CA SER A 202 -4.68 31.68 25.54
C SER A 202 -5.40 32.72 24.68
N PHE A 203 -5.97 32.26 23.58
CA PHE A 203 -6.66 33.06 22.59
C PHE A 203 -8.03 32.46 22.32
N ASN A 204 -9.10 33.21 22.58
CA ASN A 204 -10.47 32.74 22.41
C ASN A 204 -11.24 33.63 21.42
N ASN A 205 -11.69 33.03 20.32
CA ASN A 205 -12.75 33.49 19.42
C ASN A 205 -12.89 35.02 19.25
N SER A 206 -11.82 35.70 18.83
CA SER A 206 -11.86 37.09 18.36
C SER A 206 -12.14 37.13 16.85
N SER A 207 -12.82 38.18 16.38
CA SER A 207 -13.00 38.43 14.93
C SER A 207 -11.68 38.49 14.16
N GLU A 208 -10.57 38.76 14.86
CA GLU A 208 -9.20 38.82 14.35
C GLU A 208 -8.61 37.43 14.03
N LEU A 209 -8.93 36.38 14.82
CA LEU A 209 -8.41 35.02 14.62
C LEU A 209 -8.97 34.34 13.36
N SER A 210 -10.13 34.78 12.87
CA SER A 210 -10.77 34.20 11.68
C SER A 210 -9.88 34.24 10.43
N LYS A 211 -9.03 35.25 10.30
CA LYS A 211 -8.14 35.47 9.14
C LYS A 211 -6.70 34.98 9.34
N VAL A 212 -6.36 34.52 10.55
CA VAL A 212 -5.01 34.03 10.87
C VAL A 212 -4.79 32.68 10.20
N GLU A 213 -3.63 32.54 9.56
CA GLU A 213 -3.18 31.34 8.85
C GLU A 213 -2.13 30.56 9.65
N SER A 214 -1.28 31.24 10.42
CA SER A 214 -0.30 30.63 11.31
C SER A 214 0.00 31.49 12.55
N ILE A 215 0.55 30.86 13.58
CA ILE A 215 1.00 31.47 14.83
C ILE A 215 2.51 31.27 14.94
N LEU A 216 3.28 32.37 14.90
CA LEU A 216 4.72 32.35 15.14
C LEU A 216 5.00 32.64 16.61
N ILE A 217 5.69 31.73 17.26
CA ILE A 217 6.04 31.79 18.67
C ILE A 217 7.55 31.91 18.76
N THR A 218 8.04 32.99 19.37
CA THR A 218 9.47 33.25 19.55
C THR A 218 9.79 33.41 21.03
N SER A 219 10.82 32.72 21.49
CA SER A 219 11.33 32.76 22.85
C SER A 219 12.64 33.57 22.92
N THR A 220 12.91 34.23 24.04
CA THR A 220 14.23 34.82 24.31
C THR A 220 15.27 33.77 24.72
N GLU A 221 14.85 32.53 24.99
CA GLU A 221 15.71 31.41 25.30
C GLU A 221 16.47 30.94 24.05
N THR A 222 17.78 30.79 24.18
CA THR A 222 18.69 30.37 23.11
C THR A 222 19.24 28.98 23.41
N LEU A 223 19.31 28.10 22.40
CA LEU A 223 19.99 26.81 22.54
C LEU A 223 21.51 27.03 22.59
N ALA A 224 22.21 26.39 23.54
CA ALA A 224 23.67 26.46 23.60
C ALA A 224 24.30 25.72 22.42
N ASP A 225 25.44 26.22 21.93
CA ASP A 225 26.11 25.74 20.71
C ASP A 225 26.46 24.24 20.77
N ASN A 226 26.99 23.81 21.91
CA ASN A 226 27.31 22.43 22.21
C ASN A 226 26.58 22.03 23.49
N GLN A 227 25.49 21.27 23.36
CA GLN A 227 24.65 20.85 24.47
C GLN A 227 24.31 19.38 24.34
N VAL A 228 24.54 18.62 25.41
CA VAL A 228 24.07 17.24 25.55
C VAL A 228 22.96 17.25 26.58
N THR A 229 21.78 16.80 26.17
CA THR A 229 20.63 16.62 27.04
C THR A 229 20.36 15.13 27.18
N VAL A 230 20.32 14.64 28.43
CA VAL A 230 20.04 13.23 28.75
C VAL A 230 18.71 13.17 29.51
N GLN A 231 17.84 12.24 29.13
CA GLN A 231 16.58 11.93 29.81
C GLN A 231 16.39 10.42 29.84
N GLY A 232 16.28 9.84 31.03
CA GLY A 232 16.23 8.39 31.18
C GLY A 232 17.49 7.73 30.61
N ASP A 233 17.33 6.77 29.70
CA ASP A 233 18.42 6.11 28.96
C ASP A 233 18.74 6.81 27.63
N TYR A 234 18.10 7.93 27.29
CA TYR A 234 18.21 8.56 25.98
C TYR A 234 18.96 9.88 26.05
N PHE A 235 19.69 10.22 24.99
CA PHE A 235 20.37 11.51 24.86
C PHE A 235 20.12 12.17 23.49
N CYS A 236 20.22 13.49 23.48
CA CYS A 236 20.31 14.33 22.29
C CYS A 236 21.47 15.30 22.47
N ALA A 237 22.42 15.25 21.54
CA ALA A 237 23.58 16.13 21.49
C ALA A 237 23.42 17.10 20.31
N ARG A 238 23.25 18.39 20.61
CA ARG A 238 23.37 19.48 19.64
C ARG A 238 24.83 19.91 19.60
N MET A 239 25.41 19.98 18.41
CA MET A 239 26.80 20.40 18.22
C MET A 239 26.93 21.46 17.13
N ARG A 240 27.83 22.41 17.36
CA ARG A 240 28.35 23.33 16.35
C ARG A 240 29.44 22.64 15.56
N VAL A 241 29.32 22.64 14.24
CA VAL A 241 30.30 22.07 13.31
C VAL A 241 30.77 23.15 12.35
N ASP A 242 32.02 23.54 12.46
CA ASP A 242 32.61 24.54 11.57
C ASP A 242 32.81 23.93 10.18
N ARG A 243 32.23 24.56 9.17
CA ARG A 243 32.33 24.14 7.78
C ARG A 243 33.70 24.53 7.20
N PRO A 244 34.49 23.59 6.68
CA PRO A 244 35.74 23.92 6.00
C PRO A 244 35.50 24.77 4.74
N ALA A 245 36.50 25.59 4.38
CA ALA A 245 36.49 26.30 3.10
C ALA A 245 36.60 25.30 1.94
N SER A 246 35.87 25.56 0.85
CA SER A 246 35.73 24.65 -0.28
C SER A 246 35.76 25.39 -1.60
N THR A 247 36.35 24.76 -2.61
CA THR A 247 36.24 25.17 -4.01
C THR A 247 35.20 24.31 -4.72
N PRO A 248 34.26 24.91 -5.47
CA PRO A 248 33.34 24.16 -6.32
C PRO A 248 34.09 23.28 -7.33
N VAL A 249 33.43 22.21 -7.77
CA VAL A 249 33.92 21.32 -8.83
C VAL A 249 34.12 22.10 -10.14
N ASP A 250 35.28 21.95 -10.78
CA ASP A 250 35.55 22.45 -12.13
C ASP A 250 34.91 21.51 -13.16
N CYS A 251 33.69 21.83 -13.58
CA CYS A 251 32.89 20.97 -14.45
C CYS A 251 33.14 21.28 -15.94
N LYS A 252 33.73 20.34 -16.66
CA LYS A 252 33.94 20.39 -18.12
C LYS A 252 32.96 19.49 -18.87
N LYS A 253 32.49 18.41 -18.24
CA LYS A 253 31.48 17.53 -18.79
C LYS A 253 30.41 17.25 -17.73
N LEU A 254 29.16 17.62 -18.01
CA LEU A 254 28.03 17.55 -17.08
C LEU A 254 27.02 16.51 -17.58
N GLN A 255 26.64 15.55 -16.74
CA GLN A 255 25.52 14.67 -17.02
C GLN A 255 24.22 15.26 -16.46
N VAL A 256 23.18 15.28 -17.29
CA VAL A 256 21.80 15.52 -16.87
C VAL A 256 21.06 14.19 -17.00
N LEU A 257 20.76 13.56 -15.86
CA LEU A 257 19.79 12.46 -15.81
C LEU A 257 18.40 13.06 -15.67
N TYR A 258 17.51 12.75 -16.61
CA TYR A 258 16.18 13.32 -16.65
C TYR A 258 15.13 12.23 -16.67
N ASP A 259 14.31 12.20 -15.62
CA ASP A 259 13.19 11.28 -15.50
C ASP A 259 12.10 11.65 -16.50
N ALA A 260 11.88 10.74 -17.45
CA ALA A 260 10.94 10.84 -18.55
C ALA A 260 9.73 9.92 -18.32
N SER A 261 9.45 9.53 -17.08
CA SER A 261 8.18 8.91 -16.72
C SER A 261 7.01 9.87 -16.82
N TYR A 262 5.80 9.35 -16.74
CA TYR A 262 4.61 10.15 -16.94
C TYR A 262 4.35 11.17 -15.83
N SER A 263 4.70 10.86 -14.58
CA SER A 263 4.58 11.73 -13.42
C SER A 263 5.32 13.07 -13.57
N ARG A 264 6.31 13.11 -14.47
CA ARG A 264 7.15 14.29 -14.75
C ARG A 264 6.62 15.18 -15.88
N CYS A 265 5.57 14.78 -16.59
CA CYS A 265 5.15 15.46 -17.82
C CYS A 265 4.79 16.93 -17.63
N ASP A 266 4.18 17.28 -16.50
CA ASP A 266 3.74 18.65 -16.21
C ASP A 266 4.91 19.57 -15.77
N GLN A 267 6.06 18.99 -15.42
CA GLN A 267 7.18 19.72 -14.83
C GLN A 267 8.24 20.18 -15.84
N LEU A 268 8.17 19.73 -17.11
CA LEU A 268 9.13 20.07 -18.16
C LEU A 268 9.44 21.58 -18.23
N THR A 269 8.42 22.44 -18.20
CA THR A 269 8.64 23.90 -18.32
C THR A 269 9.44 24.45 -17.14
N THR A 270 9.11 23.99 -15.93
CA THR A 270 9.79 24.40 -14.68
C THR A 270 11.21 23.85 -14.66
N ASP A 271 11.39 22.59 -15.04
CA ASP A 271 12.67 21.90 -15.12
C ASP A 271 13.59 22.55 -16.14
N SER A 272 13.14 22.73 -17.40
CA SER A 272 13.92 23.38 -18.46
C SER A 272 14.36 24.79 -18.04
N THR A 273 13.50 25.53 -17.32
CA THR A 273 13.84 26.87 -16.80
C THR A 273 14.93 26.81 -15.73
N LEU A 274 14.86 25.85 -14.81
CA LEU A 274 15.85 25.68 -13.75
C LEU A 274 17.16 25.12 -14.30
N LEU A 275 17.09 24.09 -15.14
CA LEU A 275 18.23 23.49 -15.82
C LEU A 275 18.97 24.54 -16.65
N LYS A 276 18.27 25.41 -17.38
CA LYS A 276 18.92 26.51 -18.09
C LYS A 276 19.79 27.37 -17.16
N LYS A 277 19.25 27.78 -16.01
CA LYS A 277 20.01 28.57 -15.03
C LYS A 277 21.20 27.80 -14.44
N ILE A 278 21.09 26.49 -14.30
CA ILE A 278 22.19 25.62 -13.85
C ILE A 278 23.28 25.55 -14.93
N LEU A 279 22.90 25.35 -16.19
CA LEU A 279 23.85 25.27 -17.30
C LEU A 279 24.52 26.63 -17.61
N ASP A 280 23.84 27.75 -17.34
CA ASP A 280 24.42 29.09 -17.44
C ASP A 280 25.63 29.28 -16.47
N LYS A 281 25.71 28.49 -15.39
CA LYS A 281 26.88 28.43 -14.49
C LYS A 281 28.09 27.75 -15.14
N TYR A 282 27.86 26.87 -16.11
CA TYR A 282 28.86 26.04 -16.79
C TYR A 282 28.79 26.21 -18.33
N PRO A 283 28.99 27.43 -18.86
CA PRO A 283 28.72 27.74 -20.28
C PRO A 283 29.65 27.03 -21.27
N SER A 284 30.78 26.49 -20.79
CA SER A 284 31.77 25.78 -21.61
C SER A 284 31.75 24.27 -21.42
N ALA A 285 30.82 23.74 -20.62
CA ALA A 285 30.73 22.31 -20.38
C ALA A 285 30.03 21.58 -21.56
N THR A 286 30.52 20.40 -21.92
CA THR A 286 29.72 19.46 -22.73
C THR A 286 28.64 18.85 -21.85
N VAL A 287 27.47 18.59 -22.42
CA VAL A 287 26.31 18.08 -21.67
C VAL A 287 25.92 16.72 -22.21
N VAL A 288 25.93 15.70 -21.35
CA VAL A 288 25.32 14.39 -21.64
C VAL A 288 23.91 14.42 -21.10
N LEU A 289 22.91 14.46 -21.98
CA LEU A 289 21.52 14.33 -21.57
C LEU A 289 21.11 12.86 -21.69
N THR A 290 20.78 12.26 -20.55
CA THR A 290 20.31 10.89 -20.44
C THR A 290 18.88 10.91 -19.92
N THR A 291 17.92 10.43 -20.71
CA THR A 291 16.53 10.28 -20.29
C THR A 291 16.22 8.84 -19.92
N PHE A 292 15.44 8.64 -18.87
CA PHE A 292 15.09 7.30 -18.38
C PHE A 292 13.63 7.24 -17.88
N SER A 293 13.05 6.04 -17.84
CA SER A 293 11.77 5.75 -17.20
C SER A 293 11.84 4.35 -16.53
N LEU A 294 11.29 3.31 -17.15
CA LEU A 294 11.52 1.90 -16.78
C LEU A 294 12.95 1.43 -17.08
N GLY A 295 13.64 2.15 -17.95
CA GLY A 295 15.06 2.01 -18.21
C GLY A 295 15.58 3.15 -19.08
N LEU A 296 16.74 2.95 -19.70
CA LEU A 296 17.36 3.95 -20.58
C LEU A 296 16.47 4.23 -21.80
N THR A 297 16.03 5.48 -21.96
CA THR A 297 15.26 5.93 -23.13
C THR A 297 16.16 6.56 -24.20
N SER A 298 17.07 7.45 -23.80
CA SER A 298 18.05 8.08 -24.68
C SER A 298 19.27 8.51 -23.90
N SER A 299 20.46 8.49 -24.51
CA SER A 299 21.65 9.13 -23.98
C SER A 299 22.45 9.74 -25.12
N GLN A 300 22.63 11.06 -25.10
CA GLN A 300 23.33 11.80 -26.15
C GLN A 300 24.20 12.91 -25.56
N GLU A 301 25.38 13.10 -26.15
CA GLU A 301 26.30 14.18 -25.79
C GLU A 301 26.10 15.40 -26.71
N TYR A 302 26.02 16.58 -26.12
CA TYR A 302 25.82 17.86 -26.79
C TYR A 302 26.97 18.80 -26.50
N ASN A 303 27.39 19.56 -27.53
CA ASN A 303 28.53 20.46 -27.44
C ASN A 303 28.17 21.82 -26.83
N SER A 304 26.88 22.11 -26.64
CA SER A 304 26.43 23.33 -25.97
C SER A 304 25.18 23.09 -25.10
N PRO A 305 25.06 23.83 -23.97
CA PRO A 305 23.84 23.84 -23.15
C PRO A 305 22.54 24.06 -23.91
N SER A 306 22.56 24.92 -24.92
CA SER A 306 21.38 25.26 -25.72
C SER A 306 20.87 24.08 -26.55
N GLU A 307 21.77 23.26 -27.08
CA GLU A 307 21.41 22.04 -27.82
C GLU A 307 20.78 20.99 -26.89
N ALA A 308 21.35 20.81 -25.70
CA ALA A 308 20.81 19.89 -24.69
C ALA A 308 19.39 20.31 -24.23
N LEU A 309 19.15 21.61 -24.01
CA LEU A 309 17.82 22.12 -23.66
C LEU A 309 16.80 21.91 -24.79
N GLN A 310 17.19 22.12 -26.05
CA GLN A 310 16.32 21.85 -27.20
C GLN A 310 16.01 20.36 -27.36
N ALA A 311 16.92 19.48 -26.96
CA ALA A 311 16.68 18.05 -26.93
C ALA A 311 15.73 17.66 -25.78
N LEU A 312 15.92 18.26 -24.60
CA LEU A 312 15.05 18.07 -23.43
C LEU A 312 13.59 18.44 -23.74
N ASP A 313 13.36 19.57 -24.44
CA ASP A 313 12.02 20.02 -24.82
C ASP A 313 11.29 19.06 -25.78
N LYS A 314 11.99 18.08 -26.38
CA LYS A 314 11.44 17.03 -27.25
C LYS A 314 11.24 15.70 -26.53
N THR A 315 11.50 15.64 -25.22
CA THR A 315 11.35 14.42 -24.43
C THR A 315 9.89 13.96 -24.44
N ILE A 316 9.70 12.67 -24.70
CA ILE A 316 8.40 12.01 -24.58
C ILE A 316 8.32 11.44 -23.18
N PHE A 317 7.33 11.90 -22.41
CA PHE A 317 7.06 11.38 -21.08
C PHE A 317 6.11 10.20 -21.17
N ASP A 318 6.53 9.00 -20.80
CA ASP A 318 5.66 7.81 -20.85
C ASP A 318 6.16 6.66 -19.98
N GLY A 319 5.21 5.97 -19.34
CA GLY A 319 5.45 4.79 -18.52
C GLY A 319 5.88 5.10 -17.09
N ALA A 320 6.08 4.02 -16.36
CA ALA A 320 6.54 3.99 -14.97
C ALA A 320 8.03 4.35 -14.82
N THR A 321 8.49 4.42 -13.57
CA THR A 321 9.88 4.73 -13.20
C THR A 321 10.54 3.56 -12.48
N ASN A 322 11.75 3.20 -12.92
CA ASN A 322 12.63 2.24 -12.24
C ASN A 322 13.93 2.92 -11.76
N LEU A 323 13.95 3.33 -10.49
CA LEU A 323 15.11 3.98 -9.88
C LEU A 323 16.26 3.05 -9.47
N ASP A 324 16.09 1.73 -9.49
CA ASP A 324 17.16 0.77 -9.18
C ASP A 324 18.32 0.86 -10.20
N GLN A 325 18.00 1.24 -11.43
CA GLN A 325 18.97 1.34 -12.52
C GLN A 325 19.82 2.61 -12.49
N LEU A 326 19.61 3.53 -11.54
CA LEU A 326 20.28 4.84 -11.52
C LEU A 326 21.81 4.73 -11.63
N GLU A 327 22.45 3.80 -10.92
CA GLU A 327 23.91 3.60 -11.01
C GLU A 327 24.35 3.17 -12.41
N GLN A 328 23.55 2.36 -13.10
CA GLN A 328 23.84 1.88 -14.46
C GLN A 328 23.69 3.00 -15.51
N LEU A 329 22.95 4.06 -15.18
CA LEU A 329 22.74 5.22 -16.05
C LEU A 329 23.85 6.27 -15.93
N LEU A 330 24.72 6.18 -14.92
CA LEU A 330 25.78 7.16 -14.69
C LEU A 330 26.89 7.06 -15.75
N ASP A 331 27.26 8.21 -16.31
CA ASP A 331 28.42 8.34 -17.20
C ASP A 331 29.66 8.71 -16.38
N SER A 332 30.52 7.73 -16.13
CA SER A 332 31.79 7.89 -15.41
C SER A 332 32.77 8.92 -16.03
N SER A 333 32.54 9.36 -17.27
CA SER A 333 33.34 10.41 -17.92
C SER A 333 32.90 11.83 -17.57
N CYS A 334 31.77 12.00 -16.89
CA CYS A 334 31.26 13.30 -16.45
C CYS A 334 31.86 13.72 -15.09
N ASP A 335 32.12 15.01 -14.93
CA ASP A 335 32.63 15.60 -13.68
C ASP A 335 31.52 15.80 -12.64
N LEU A 336 30.27 15.91 -13.11
CA LEU A 336 29.10 16.26 -12.31
C LEU A 336 27.85 15.60 -12.88
N CYS A 337 26.97 15.09 -12.00
CA CYS A 337 25.67 14.57 -12.39
C CYS A 337 24.54 15.35 -11.69
N VAL A 338 23.60 15.88 -12.49
CA VAL A 338 22.37 16.52 -12.03
C VAL A 338 21.19 15.66 -12.43
N ILE A 339 20.31 15.35 -11.48
CA ILE A 339 19.15 14.50 -11.70
C ILE A 339 17.87 15.30 -11.49
N PHE A 340 16.92 15.21 -12.43
CA PHE A 340 15.55 15.69 -12.24
C PHE A 340 14.61 14.51 -12.13
N THR A 341 14.01 14.31 -10.96
CA THR A 341 13.04 13.24 -10.68
C THR A 341 12.18 13.63 -9.48
N ASP A 342 10.98 13.06 -9.37
CA ASP A 342 10.13 13.18 -8.19
C ASP A 342 10.34 12.02 -7.20
N GLY A 343 11.16 11.02 -7.56
CA GLY A 343 11.52 9.90 -6.70
C GLY A 343 10.46 8.81 -6.63
N GLN A 344 9.48 8.79 -7.54
CA GLN A 344 8.57 7.66 -7.65
C GLN A 344 9.35 6.43 -8.15
N HIS A 345 9.28 5.33 -7.41
CA HIS A 345 9.80 4.02 -7.82
C HIS A 345 8.61 3.07 -7.91
N THR A 346 8.17 2.79 -9.13
CA THR A 346 6.88 2.10 -9.38
C THR A 346 7.06 0.67 -9.88
N LEU A 347 8.17 0.36 -10.55
CA LEU A 347 8.50 -0.99 -11.00
C LEU A 347 10.02 -1.23 -10.95
N GLY A 348 10.45 -2.41 -10.49
CA GLY A 348 11.87 -2.78 -10.36
C GLY A 348 12.19 -3.37 -9.00
N MET A 349 13.46 -3.68 -8.74
CA MET A 349 13.88 -4.08 -7.40
C MET A 349 13.88 -2.89 -6.46
N ASP A 350 13.47 -3.09 -5.21
CA ASP A 350 13.48 -2.02 -4.22
C ASP A 350 14.92 -1.57 -3.93
N ILE A 351 15.14 -0.26 -3.88
CA ILE A 351 16.42 0.32 -3.46
C ILE A 351 16.63 -0.03 -1.98
N THR A 352 17.84 -0.42 -1.61
CA THR A 352 18.17 -0.83 -0.24
C THR A 352 19.20 0.08 0.41
N PRO A 353 19.36 0.05 1.74
CA PRO A 353 20.44 0.74 2.44
C PRO A 353 21.84 0.32 2.00
N ASN A 354 21.99 -0.73 1.17
CA ASN A 354 23.27 -1.19 0.65
C ASN A 354 23.59 -0.66 -0.76
N THR A 355 22.61 -0.07 -1.46
CA THR A 355 22.80 0.48 -2.82
C THR A 355 23.83 1.62 -2.82
N THR A 356 24.92 1.49 -3.56
CA THR A 356 26.01 2.49 -3.61
C THR A 356 26.00 3.27 -4.91
N TYR A 357 26.49 4.51 -4.86
CA TYR A 357 26.64 5.35 -6.05
C TYR A 357 28.09 5.81 -6.23
N SER A 358 28.61 5.70 -7.45
CA SER A 358 30.02 6.00 -7.74
C SER A 358 30.33 7.51 -7.85
N THR A 359 29.31 8.33 -8.11
CA THR A 359 29.45 9.77 -8.36
C THR A 359 28.47 10.57 -7.48
N PRO A 360 28.85 11.74 -6.93
CA PRO A 360 27.93 12.62 -6.22
C PRO A 360 26.71 13.03 -7.07
N LEU A 361 25.50 12.77 -6.56
CA LEU A 361 24.25 13.02 -7.26
C LEU A 361 23.56 14.28 -6.73
N TYR A 362 23.39 15.29 -7.59
CA TYR A 362 22.65 16.50 -7.28
C TYR A 362 21.22 16.36 -7.79
N ILE A 363 20.32 15.97 -6.88
CA ILE A 363 18.94 15.60 -7.21
C ILE A 363 18.02 16.79 -6.97
N ILE A 364 17.21 17.11 -7.97
CA ILE A 364 16.28 18.22 -7.95
C ILE A 364 14.87 17.69 -8.16
N ASN A 365 14.01 17.95 -7.18
CA ASN A 365 12.57 17.77 -7.35
C ASN A 365 11.90 19.11 -7.63
N THR A 366 11.00 19.13 -8.59
CA THR A 366 10.11 20.26 -8.89
C THR A 366 8.64 19.91 -8.67
N SER A 367 8.29 18.63 -8.51
CA SER A 367 6.92 18.14 -8.35
C SER A 367 6.37 18.39 -6.94
N PRO A 368 5.08 18.73 -6.76
CA PRO A 368 4.47 18.81 -5.43
C PRO A 368 4.43 17.46 -4.68
N SER A 369 4.28 16.36 -5.42
CA SER A 369 4.36 15.00 -4.89
C SER A 369 5.78 14.49 -5.08
N CYS A 370 6.43 14.03 -4.01
CA CYS A 370 7.83 13.60 -4.09
C CYS A 370 8.20 12.65 -2.95
N ASN A 371 8.89 11.56 -3.28
CA ASN A 371 9.53 10.69 -2.28
C ASN A 371 10.83 11.34 -1.76
N SER A 372 10.67 12.42 -1.00
CA SER A 372 11.79 13.21 -0.49
C SER A 372 12.73 12.43 0.44
N GLN A 373 12.25 11.40 1.12
CA GLN A 373 13.07 10.56 2.01
C GLN A 373 14.05 9.71 1.20
N LEU A 374 13.55 8.99 0.19
CA LEU A 374 14.37 8.19 -0.72
C LEU A 374 15.38 9.06 -1.48
N LEU A 375 14.93 10.19 -2.06
CA LEU A 375 15.84 11.08 -2.80
C LEU A 375 16.91 11.71 -1.91
N SER A 376 16.55 12.11 -0.68
CA SER A 376 17.52 12.59 0.30
C SER A 376 18.55 11.51 0.64
N HIS A 377 18.12 10.26 0.83
CA HIS A 377 19.01 9.14 1.07
C HIS A 377 20.00 8.96 -0.09
N ILE A 378 19.52 8.85 -1.33
CA ILE A 378 20.34 8.65 -2.53
C ILE A 378 21.38 9.77 -2.67
N ALA A 379 20.95 11.02 -2.52
CA ALA A 379 21.84 12.17 -2.60
C ALA A 379 22.89 12.17 -1.49
N ASN A 380 22.51 11.92 -0.24
CA ASN A 380 23.44 11.92 0.88
C ASN A 380 24.49 10.79 0.77
N LYS A 381 24.05 9.61 0.34
CA LYS A 381 24.92 8.43 0.22
C LYS A 381 25.92 8.57 -0.92
N SER A 382 25.50 9.15 -2.05
CA SER A 382 26.40 9.51 -3.15
C SER A 382 27.37 10.65 -2.81
N GLY A 383 27.12 11.40 -1.73
CA GLY A 383 27.90 12.59 -1.36
C GLY A 383 27.46 13.88 -2.08
N GLY A 384 26.33 13.81 -2.80
CA GLY A 384 25.67 14.96 -3.42
C GLY A 384 24.64 15.63 -2.51
N LYS A 385 23.57 16.18 -3.09
CA LYS A 385 22.55 16.93 -2.36
C LYS A 385 21.17 16.79 -3.03
N PHE A 386 20.12 16.68 -2.21
CA PHE A 386 18.74 16.76 -2.66
C PHE A 386 18.17 18.15 -2.37
N ASP A 387 17.58 18.79 -3.38
CA ASP A 387 16.91 20.08 -3.27
C ASP A 387 15.47 20.01 -3.82
N ASP A 388 14.49 20.39 -3.00
CA ASP A 388 13.06 20.38 -3.35
C ASP A 388 12.58 21.79 -3.75
N ALA A 389 12.62 22.09 -5.05
CA ALA A 389 12.19 23.37 -5.61
C ALA A 389 10.68 23.62 -5.48
N SER A 390 9.86 22.60 -5.19
CA SER A 390 8.41 22.76 -5.01
C SER A 390 8.05 23.51 -3.71
N ARG A 391 8.94 23.50 -2.70
CA ARG A 391 8.68 24.01 -1.34
C ARG A 391 9.22 25.42 -1.06
N LYS A 392 9.15 26.33 -2.03
CA LYS A 392 9.60 27.74 -1.94
C LYS A 392 11.12 27.94 -1.71
N LEU A 393 11.95 26.93 -1.98
CA LEU A 393 13.40 27.13 -2.08
C LEU A 393 13.71 28.11 -3.22
N SER A 394 14.58 29.08 -2.97
CA SER A 394 14.97 30.02 -4.02
C SER A 394 15.80 29.29 -5.08
N HIS A 395 15.54 29.54 -6.37
CA HIS A 395 16.32 28.93 -7.44
C HIS A 395 17.82 29.25 -7.29
N GLU A 396 18.16 30.42 -6.74
CA GLU A 396 19.54 30.84 -6.49
C GLU A 396 20.26 29.93 -5.49
N THR A 397 19.59 29.54 -4.41
CA THR A 397 20.13 28.60 -3.41
C THR A 397 20.47 27.25 -4.04
N ILE A 398 19.58 26.73 -4.88
CA ILE A 398 19.77 25.45 -5.58
C ILE A 398 20.98 25.54 -6.53
N ILE A 399 21.03 26.57 -7.39
CA ILE A 399 22.12 26.76 -8.35
C ILE A 399 23.48 26.89 -7.65
N GLN A 400 23.52 27.59 -6.51
CA GLN A 400 24.74 27.73 -5.72
C GLN A 400 25.22 26.39 -5.15
N ALA A 401 24.30 25.51 -4.74
CA ALA A 401 24.61 24.19 -4.18
C ALA A 401 25.17 23.20 -5.22
N ILE A 402 24.76 23.29 -6.48
CA ILE A 402 25.22 22.35 -7.52
C ILE A 402 26.74 22.45 -7.73
N GLY A 403 27.42 21.32 -7.65
CA GLY A 403 28.89 21.22 -7.75
C GLY A 403 29.64 21.69 -6.51
N GLN A 404 28.93 22.04 -5.42
CA GLN A 404 29.55 22.21 -4.11
C GLN A 404 29.57 20.85 -3.40
N PRO A 405 30.71 20.38 -2.86
CA PRO A 405 30.71 19.17 -2.10
C PRO A 405 29.91 19.34 -0.81
N THR A 406 29.14 18.31 -0.46
CA THR A 406 28.30 18.32 0.74
C THR A 406 29.15 18.01 1.97
N PHE A 407 29.04 18.86 2.99
CA PHE A 407 29.64 18.60 4.30
C PHE A 407 28.65 17.81 5.14
N SER A 408 29.02 16.59 5.49
CA SER A 408 28.12 15.63 6.14
C SER A 408 28.85 14.90 7.26
N ILE A 409 28.12 14.45 8.26
CA ILE A 409 28.61 13.38 9.13
C ILE A 409 28.73 12.11 8.29
N LEU A 410 29.81 11.36 8.46
CA LEU A 410 30.03 10.07 7.81
C LEU A 410 29.54 8.93 8.71
N THR A 411 29.98 8.94 9.97
CA THR A 411 29.62 7.93 10.97
C THR A 411 29.88 8.46 12.38
N SER A 412 29.32 7.79 13.37
CA SER A 412 29.61 7.98 14.79
C SER A 412 30.27 6.72 15.33
N ASP A 413 31.49 6.87 15.87
CA ASP A 413 32.24 5.81 16.52
C ASP A 413 31.98 5.84 18.04
N TYR A 414 31.63 4.68 18.62
CA TYR A 414 31.28 4.55 20.03
C TYR A 414 31.40 3.10 20.52
N GLU A 415 31.58 2.95 21.83
CA GLU A 415 31.65 1.64 22.47
C GLU A 415 30.26 1.01 22.60
N THR A 416 30.04 -0.13 21.94
CA THR A 416 28.76 -0.86 21.98
C THR A 416 28.45 -1.45 23.36
N GLU A 417 29.44 -1.51 24.27
CA GLU A 417 29.22 -1.84 25.68
C GLU A 417 28.63 -0.69 26.50
N GLN A 418 28.69 0.54 25.98
CA GLN A 418 28.15 1.74 26.63
C GLN A 418 26.83 2.21 26.02
N LEU A 419 26.70 2.13 24.69
CA LEU A 419 25.55 2.62 23.93
C LEU A 419 24.93 1.51 23.09
N GLU A 420 23.59 1.52 22.98
CA GLU A 420 22.86 0.57 22.14
C GLU A 420 22.81 1.02 20.68
N GLN A 421 22.36 2.24 20.43
CA GLN A 421 22.16 2.79 19.08
C GLN A 421 22.38 4.31 19.07
N VAL A 422 23.08 4.80 18.05
CA VAL A 422 23.37 6.23 17.85
C VAL A 422 23.00 6.64 16.42
N PHE A 423 22.32 7.77 16.27
CA PHE A 423 21.87 8.34 15.00
C PHE A 423 22.46 9.74 14.79
N PRO A 424 22.71 10.16 13.53
CA PRO A 424 22.44 9.42 12.30
C PRO A 424 23.45 8.28 12.05
N ILE A 425 22.95 7.16 11.50
CA ILE A 425 23.76 5.99 11.09
C ILE A 425 24.24 6.07 9.64
N GLU A 426 23.62 6.93 8.84
CA GLU A 426 23.96 7.19 7.45
C GLU A 426 24.50 8.61 7.29
N PRO A 427 25.18 8.90 6.17
CA PRO A 427 25.62 10.26 5.90
C PRO A 427 24.46 11.26 5.94
N LEU A 428 24.62 12.32 6.73
CA LEU A 428 23.63 13.39 6.84
C LEU A 428 24.30 14.76 6.71
N PRO A 429 23.82 15.67 5.84
CA PRO A 429 24.38 17.00 5.71
C PRO A 429 24.31 17.78 7.02
N VAL A 430 25.35 18.58 7.29
CA VAL A 430 25.31 19.59 8.36
C VAL A 430 24.36 20.72 7.93
N ASP A 431 23.56 21.22 8.86
CA ASP A 431 22.65 22.35 8.63
C ASP A 431 23.43 23.58 8.10
N ASP A 432 22.77 24.42 7.30
CA ASP A 432 23.33 25.67 6.77
C ASP A 432 23.77 26.63 7.89
N ASN A 433 23.14 26.53 9.07
CA ASN A 433 23.57 27.27 10.25
C ASN A 433 24.82 26.68 10.92
N GLY A 434 25.36 25.54 10.46
CA GLY A 434 26.53 24.89 11.04
C GLY A 434 26.23 24.08 12.30
N TYR A 435 25.01 23.56 12.44
CA TYR A 435 24.62 22.71 13.57
C TYR A 435 24.27 21.29 13.13
N MET A 436 24.49 20.34 14.02
CA MET A 436 24.07 18.95 13.86
C MET A 436 23.53 18.40 15.17
N HIS A 437 22.63 17.43 15.07
CA HIS A 437 22.08 16.71 16.22
C HIS A 437 22.44 15.23 16.12
N VAL A 438 22.91 14.68 17.23
CA VAL A 438 23.17 13.25 17.40
C VAL A 438 22.29 12.72 18.52
N TYR A 439 21.64 11.59 18.28
CA TYR A 439 20.69 10.99 19.20
C TYR A 439 21.15 9.60 19.55
N GLY A 440 20.91 9.14 20.77
CA GLY A 440 21.20 7.75 21.07
C GLY A 440 20.63 7.29 22.40
N LYS A 441 20.90 6.03 22.69
CA LYS A 441 20.42 5.33 23.88
C LYS A 441 21.59 4.68 24.61
N LEU A 442 21.77 5.02 25.88
CA LEU A 442 22.72 4.38 26.79
C LEU A 442 22.21 2.98 27.17
N LYS A 443 23.13 2.03 27.33
CA LYS A 443 22.80 0.73 27.95
C LYS A 443 22.43 0.93 29.41
N LYS A 444 21.59 0.01 29.93
CA LYS A 444 21.19 0.02 31.35
C LYS A 444 22.44 0.01 32.25
N ASN A 445 22.42 0.84 33.30
CA ASN A 445 23.51 1.03 34.28
C ASN A 445 24.79 1.72 33.77
N VAL A 446 24.80 2.24 32.54
CA VAL A 446 25.87 3.11 32.05
C VAL A 446 25.57 4.56 32.44
N ASN A 447 26.56 5.25 33.01
CA ASN A 447 26.42 6.65 33.46
C ASN A 447 27.19 7.63 32.59
N ASP A 448 28.18 7.15 31.84
CA ASP A 448 29.00 7.95 30.95
C ASP A 448 29.37 7.18 29.68
N ALA A 449 29.43 7.90 28.57
CA ALA A 449 29.82 7.36 27.28
C ALA A 449 30.46 8.46 26.43
N ASP A 450 31.40 8.08 25.57
CA ASP A 450 32.00 8.98 24.60
C ASP A 450 31.60 8.56 23.18
N ILE A 451 31.29 9.54 22.32
CA ILE A 451 30.99 9.33 20.90
C ILE A 451 31.91 10.21 20.08
N THR A 452 32.59 9.63 19.09
CA THR A 452 33.37 10.40 18.12
C THR A 452 32.66 10.45 16.77
N CYS A 453 32.11 11.61 16.44
CA CYS A 453 31.47 11.86 15.15
C CYS A 453 32.51 12.24 14.11
N MET A 454 32.61 11.45 13.04
CA MET A 454 33.50 11.72 11.90
C MET A 454 32.74 12.45 10.81
N PHE A 455 33.33 13.51 10.27
CA PHE A 455 32.73 14.32 9.21
C PHE A 455 33.50 14.17 7.92
N LYS A 456 32.78 14.10 6.80
CA LYS A 456 33.34 14.10 5.45
C LYS A 456 32.91 15.35 4.69
N PHE A 457 33.77 15.77 3.79
CA PHE A 457 33.51 16.79 2.80
C PHE A 457 33.66 16.14 1.42
N GLY A 458 32.55 15.89 0.72
CA GLY A 458 32.53 14.97 -0.42
C GLY A 458 33.00 13.56 -0.01
N ASN A 459 34.07 13.05 -0.63
CA ASN A 459 34.64 11.72 -0.33
C ASN A 459 35.84 11.75 0.65
N GLN A 460 36.22 12.91 1.20
CA GLN A 460 37.36 13.03 2.12
C GLN A 460 36.90 13.29 3.55
N VAL A 461 37.47 12.57 4.52
CA VAL A 461 37.27 12.85 5.95
C VAL A 461 37.93 14.19 6.28
N ALA A 462 37.15 15.11 6.84
CA ALA A 462 37.54 16.51 7.03
C ALA A 462 37.67 16.91 8.50
N ASN A 463 36.88 16.34 9.40
CA ASN A 463 36.87 16.72 10.83
C ASN A 463 36.39 15.55 11.71
N HIS A 464 36.68 15.59 13.00
CA HIS A 464 36.04 14.74 14.01
C HIS A 464 35.72 15.54 15.27
N ILE A 465 34.59 15.24 15.90
CA ILE A 465 34.15 15.86 17.15
C ILE A 465 33.82 14.76 18.14
N THR A 466 34.43 14.80 19.32
CA THR A 466 34.10 13.89 20.42
C THR A 466 33.12 14.54 21.38
N ILE A 467 32.01 13.85 21.63
CA ILE A 467 30.93 14.24 22.53
C ILE A 467 31.02 13.36 23.78
N LYS A 468 30.95 13.99 24.94
CA LYS A 468 30.85 13.29 26.21
C LYS A 468 29.40 13.29 26.67
N ILE A 469 28.88 12.10 26.95
CA ILE A 469 27.55 11.90 27.50
C ILE A 469 27.72 11.58 28.97
N GLN A 470 27.01 12.33 29.82
CA GLN A 470 26.97 12.07 31.25
C GLN A 470 25.52 12.07 31.71
N ARG A 471 25.15 10.98 32.38
CA ARG A 471 23.89 10.85 33.08
C ARG A 471 23.95 11.71 34.32
N THR A 472 23.39 12.91 34.25
CA THR A 472 23.27 13.79 35.43
C THR A 472 22.24 13.17 36.38
N GLY A 473 22.70 12.68 37.53
CA GLY A 473 21.82 12.13 38.56
C GLY A 473 20.94 13.21 39.16
N ASP A 474 19.62 12.98 39.19
CA ASP A 474 18.59 13.76 39.89
C ASP A 474 18.64 15.30 39.75
N ASP A 475 19.27 15.82 38.69
CA ASP A 475 19.18 17.24 38.43
C ASP A 475 17.79 17.50 37.86
N LYS A 476 17.05 18.36 38.57
CA LYS A 476 15.70 18.83 38.24
C LYS A 476 15.71 19.58 36.91
N THR A 477 16.00 18.89 35.82
CA THR A 477 15.69 19.38 34.49
C THR A 477 14.18 19.57 34.45
N VAL A 478 13.81 20.72 33.95
CA VAL A 478 12.47 21.30 33.99
C VAL A 478 11.40 20.45 33.26
N ILE A 479 11.83 19.42 32.54
CA ILE A 479 11.00 18.47 31.82
C ILE A 479 10.63 17.37 32.83
N GLN A 480 9.36 17.30 33.22
CA GLN A 480 8.89 16.18 34.05
C GLN A 480 9.18 14.86 33.32
N ASP A 481 9.67 13.85 34.03
CA ASP A 481 9.96 12.49 33.52
C ASP A 481 8.81 11.87 32.72
N LYS A 482 7.58 12.39 32.84
CA LYS A 482 6.40 11.87 32.16
C LYS A 482 6.36 12.09 30.64
N ASP A 483 7.07 13.07 30.10
CA ASP A 483 6.89 13.45 28.68
C ASP A 483 7.87 12.75 27.70
N ASN A 484 8.94 12.09 28.19
CA ASN A 484 9.89 11.29 27.39
C ASN A 484 10.36 11.95 26.06
N VAL A 485 10.55 13.28 26.07
CA VAL A 485 10.84 14.11 24.89
C VAL A 485 12.08 13.66 24.12
N ILE A 486 13.18 13.36 24.82
CA ILE A 486 14.44 12.94 24.18
C ILE A 486 14.31 11.54 23.58
N ALA A 487 13.55 10.67 24.24
CA ALA A 487 13.29 9.33 23.74
C ALA A 487 12.42 9.37 22.46
N GLN A 488 11.44 10.28 22.39
CA GLN A 488 10.65 10.51 21.17
C GLN A 488 11.50 11.03 20.01
N LEU A 489 12.46 11.93 20.27
CA LEU A 489 13.41 12.40 19.25
C LEU A 489 14.27 11.26 18.71
N TRP A 490 14.76 10.40 19.61
CA TRP A 490 15.52 9.21 19.24
C TRP A 490 14.67 8.25 18.39
N ALA A 491 13.45 7.94 18.83
CA ALA A 491 12.55 7.03 18.12
C ALA A 491 12.21 7.57 16.74
N ARG A 492 11.94 8.87 16.64
CA ARG A 492 11.74 9.55 15.36
C ARG A 492 12.96 9.44 14.45
N GLN A 493 14.18 9.65 14.96
CA GLN A 493 15.36 9.55 14.10
C GLN A 493 15.64 8.13 13.64
N LYS A 494 15.44 7.16 14.52
CA LYS A 494 15.47 5.74 14.15
C LYS A 494 14.45 5.44 13.05
N LEU A 495 13.20 5.86 13.23
CA LEU A 495 12.15 5.71 12.22
C LEU A 495 12.53 6.39 10.90
N SER A 496 13.06 7.61 10.93
CA SER A 496 13.46 8.36 9.74
C SER A 496 14.57 7.66 8.95
N SER A 497 15.52 7.00 9.62
CA SER A 497 16.59 6.24 8.94
C SER A 497 16.06 4.99 8.23
N MET A 498 14.97 4.41 8.73
CA MET A 498 14.37 3.20 8.17
C MET A 498 13.28 3.52 7.12
N SER A 499 12.56 4.63 7.29
CA SER A 499 11.40 5.00 6.44
C SER A 499 11.76 5.31 4.99
N SER A 500 13.04 5.54 4.68
CA SER A 500 13.51 5.60 3.28
C SER A 500 13.38 4.25 2.56
N PHE A 501 13.29 3.15 3.33
CA PHE A 501 13.26 1.76 2.87
C PHE A 501 12.16 0.97 3.59
N PRO A 502 10.89 1.37 3.42
CA PRO A 502 9.78 0.82 4.18
C PRO A 502 9.60 -0.68 3.99
N GLU A 503 9.93 -1.21 2.82
CA GLU A 503 9.88 -2.64 2.52
C GLU A 503 11.00 -3.42 3.21
N TYR A 504 12.21 -2.88 3.23
CA TYR A 504 13.38 -3.53 3.82
C TYR A 504 13.32 -3.60 5.35
N PHE A 505 12.82 -2.54 6.00
CA PHE A 505 12.72 -2.44 7.46
C PHE A 505 11.29 -2.58 7.99
N ALA A 506 10.45 -3.36 7.30
CA ALA A 506 9.02 -3.41 7.58
C ALA A 506 8.73 -3.78 9.05
N ASP A 507 9.41 -4.79 9.59
CA ASP A 507 9.21 -5.27 10.96
C ASP A 507 9.77 -4.29 12.00
N GLU A 508 10.96 -3.73 11.79
CA GLU A 508 11.55 -2.77 12.73
C GLU A 508 10.80 -1.45 12.77
N ILE A 509 10.31 -0.98 11.61
CA ILE A 509 9.42 0.18 11.51
C ILE A 509 8.14 -0.11 12.27
N ARG A 510 7.54 -1.27 12.04
CA ARG A 510 6.30 -1.68 12.72
C ARG A 510 6.47 -1.69 14.23
N ASP A 511 7.49 -2.38 14.73
CA ASP A 511 7.70 -2.56 16.17
C ASP A 511 7.96 -1.22 16.87
N LEU A 512 8.79 -0.37 16.26
CA LEU A 512 9.07 0.97 16.76
C LEU A 512 7.81 1.87 16.73
N SER A 513 7.06 1.82 15.64
CA SER A 513 5.80 2.56 15.50
C SER A 513 4.76 2.10 16.52
N MET A 514 4.69 0.79 16.82
CA MET A 514 3.80 0.23 17.84
C MET A 514 4.22 0.66 19.25
N GLU A 515 5.52 0.60 19.57
CA GLU A 515 6.07 1.01 20.86
C GLU A 515 5.84 2.51 21.13
N TRP A 516 6.05 3.36 20.12
CA TRP A 516 6.01 4.83 20.27
C TRP A 516 4.73 5.50 19.79
N LYS A 517 3.74 4.71 19.34
CA LYS A 517 2.46 5.18 18.74
C LYS A 517 2.66 6.18 17.59
N ILE A 518 3.63 5.90 16.72
CA ILE A 518 3.97 6.76 15.57
C ILE A 518 3.34 6.18 14.31
N VAL A 519 2.74 7.05 13.47
CA VAL A 519 2.34 6.64 12.11
C VAL A 519 3.56 6.69 11.21
N SER A 520 3.83 5.59 10.53
CA SER A 520 4.91 5.43 9.55
C SER A 520 4.37 4.94 8.20
N PRO A 521 5.21 4.77 7.18
CA PRO A 521 4.76 4.20 5.90
C PRO A 521 4.10 2.81 6.01
N ASN A 522 4.45 2.01 7.03
CA ASN A 522 3.96 0.63 7.22
C ASN A 522 2.95 0.49 8.37
N THR A 523 2.69 1.55 9.14
CA THR A 523 1.74 1.52 10.26
C THR A 523 0.61 2.50 10.07
N SER A 524 -0.49 2.23 10.76
CA SER A 524 -1.66 3.09 10.82
C SER A 524 -2.19 3.10 12.24
N LEU A 525 -2.90 4.17 12.59
CA LEU A 525 -3.61 4.25 13.87
C LEU A 525 -5.07 3.92 13.62
N ILE A 526 -5.66 3.05 14.43
CA ILE A 526 -7.08 2.66 14.32
C ILE A 526 -7.83 2.93 15.63
N VAL A 527 -9.08 3.38 15.52
CA VAL A 527 -10.04 3.43 16.62
C VAL A 527 -11.21 2.50 16.28
N LEU A 528 -11.48 1.56 17.18
CA LEU A 528 -12.68 0.71 17.17
C LEU A 528 -13.59 1.12 18.33
N GLU A 529 -14.90 1.06 18.14
CA GLU A 529 -15.89 1.58 19.09
C GLU A 529 -16.27 0.56 20.19
N THR A 530 -16.12 -0.75 19.94
CA THR A 530 -16.61 -1.82 20.84
C THR A 530 -15.57 -2.90 21.14
N ILE A 531 -15.68 -3.57 22.29
CA ILE A 531 -14.76 -4.65 22.70
C ILE A 531 -14.79 -5.84 21.74
N ASP A 532 -15.97 -6.17 21.19
CA ASP A 532 -16.13 -7.26 20.24
C ASP A 532 -15.30 -7.03 18.97
N GLN A 533 -15.17 -5.77 18.52
CA GLN A 533 -14.31 -5.43 17.39
C GLN A 533 -12.83 -5.67 17.71
N TYR A 534 -12.36 -5.25 18.89
CA TYR A 534 -10.98 -5.48 19.32
C TYR A 534 -10.65 -6.98 19.42
N ILE A 535 -11.56 -7.78 20.00
CA ILE A 535 -11.42 -9.24 20.10
C ILE A 535 -11.41 -9.88 18.72
N LYS A 536 -12.43 -9.60 17.89
CA LYS A 536 -12.58 -10.14 16.52
C LYS A 536 -11.31 -9.94 15.69
N HIS A 537 -10.73 -8.74 15.76
CA HIS A 537 -9.59 -8.35 14.93
C HIS A 537 -8.23 -8.61 15.59
N LYS A 538 -8.20 -9.13 16.82
CA LYS A 538 -6.97 -9.32 17.60
C LYS A 538 -6.14 -8.04 17.66
N ILE A 539 -6.82 -6.96 18.01
CA ILE A 539 -6.23 -5.65 18.21
C ILE A 539 -6.37 -5.35 19.69
N ARG A 540 -5.24 -5.13 20.37
CA ARG A 540 -5.28 -4.78 21.80
C ARG A 540 -5.78 -3.34 21.96
N PRO A 541 -6.77 -3.07 22.81
CA PRO A 541 -7.20 -1.71 23.13
C PRO A 541 -6.08 -0.88 23.79
N ASP A 542 -6.25 0.45 23.78
CA ASP A 542 -5.33 1.35 24.47
C ASP A 542 -5.33 1.12 26.00
N ASP A 543 -4.17 1.28 26.65
CA ASP A 543 -4.01 1.09 28.11
C ASP A 543 -4.89 2.02 28.95
N ASN A 544 -5.33 3.15 28.38
CA ASN A 544 -6.28 4.05 29.01
C ASN A 544 -7.67 3.38 29.21
N LEU A 545 -8.00 2.35 28.43
CA LEU A 545 -9.26 1.59 28.49
C LEU A 545 -9.13 0.31 29.33
N LYS A 546 -8.70 0.44 30.60
CA LYS A 546 -8.36 -0.69 31.49
C LYS A 546 -9.39 -1.83 31.54
N GLN A 547 -10.68 -1.51 31.52
CA GLN A 547 -11.73 -2.53 31.54
C GLN A 547 -11.79 -3.33 30.22
N MET A 548 -11.66 -2.66 29.08
CA MET A 548 -11.62 -3.30 27.76
C MET A 548 -10.36 -4.15 27.61
N VAL A 549 -9.21 -3.66 28.08
CA VAL A 549 -7.95 -4.42 28.09
C VAL A 549 -8.11 -5.72 28.88
N LYS A 550 -8.69 -5.67 30.08
CA LYS A 550 -8.94 -6.85 30.90
C LYS A 550 -9.86 -7.86 30.17
N SER A 551 -10.98 -7.40 29.61
CA SER A 551 -11.90 -8.28 28.87
C SER A 551 -11.26 -8.88 27.61
N TYR A 552 -10.40 -8.13 26.93
CA TYR A 552 -9.63 -8.61 25.78
C TYR A 552 -8.63 -9.70 26.19
N GLU A 553 -7.89 -9.50 27.28
CA GLU A 553 -6.94 -10.49 27.81
C GLU A 553 -7.64 -11.78 28.26
N GLU A 554 -8.81 -11.67 28.92
CA GLU A 554 -9.64 -12.82 29.29
C GLU A 554 -10.13 -13.61 28.06
N ALA A 555 -10.51 -12.91 26.97
CA ALA A 555 -10.92 -13.55 25.72
C ALA A 555 -9.75 -14.26 25.00
N LEU A 556 -8.54 -13.68 25.02
CA LEU A 556 -7.37 -14.29 24.40
C LEU A 556 -6.93 -15.59 25.09
N ILE A 557 -7.08 -15.68 26.43
CA ILE A 557 -6.77 -16.89 27.18
C ILE A 557 -7.69 -18.04 26.75
N ALA A 558 -8.96 -17.75 26.42
CA ALA A 558 -9.91 -18.75 25.94
C ALA A 558 -9.68 -19.17 24.47
N GLU A 559 -9.02 -18.35 23.65
CA GLU A 559 -8.84 -18.58 22.21
C GLU A 559 -7.52 -19.31 21.85
N ARG A 560 -6.59 -19.44 22.81
CA ARG A 560 -5.20 -19.88 22.58
C ARG A 560 -5.08 -21.34 22.12
N ASP A 561 -6.13 -22.15 22.33
CA ASP A 561 -6.21 -23.58 21.96
C ASP A 561 -7.09 -23.86 20.72
N ASP A 562 -7.49 -22.83 19.96
CA ASP A 562 -8.50 -22.97 18.90
C ASP A 562 -7.94 -22.94 17.46
N PHE A 563 -6.68 -22.56 17.25
CA PHE A 563 -6.14 -22.43 15.88
C PHE A 563 -6.02 -23.78 15.17
N ASP A 564 -5.37 -24.77 15.79
CA ASP A 564 -5.22 -26.10 15.19
C ASP A 564 -6.58 -26.80 15.03
N ARG A 565 -7.50 -26.55 15.96
CA ARG A 565 -8.89 -27.03 15.89
C ARG A 565 -9.63 -26.40 14.70
N ARG A 566 -9.56 -25.08 14.52
CA ARG A 566 -10.15 -24.39 13.36
C ARG A 566 -9.55 -24.85 12.04
N LYS A 567 -8.22 -24.95 11.97
CA LYS A 567 -7.52 -25.49 10.81
C LYS A 567 -7.99 -26.92 10.51
N ALA A 568 -8.08 -27.79 11.51
CA ALA A 568 -8.60 -29.15 11.34
C ALA A 568 -10.05 -29.16 10.84
N HIS A 569 -10.95 -28.36 11.44
CA HIS A 569 -12.34 -28.23 11.00
C HIS A 569 -12.44 -27.70 9.56
N LYS A 570 -11.63 -26.72 9.19
CA LYS A 570 -11.55 -26.19 7.83
C LYS A 570 -11.11 -27.28 6.86
N ILE A 571 -10.05 -28.02 7.17
CA ILE A 571 -9.55 -29.11 6.34
C ILE A 571 -10.62 -30.18 6.15
N GLU A 572 -11.35 -30.59 7.19
CA GLU A 572 -12.45 -31.55 7.08
C GLU A 572 -13.58 -31.03 6.19
N ARG A 573 -13.95 -29.74 6.32
CA ARG A 573 -14.92 -29.10 5.40
C ARG A 573 -14.43 -29.17 3.94
N VAL A 574 -13.15 -28.89 3.70
CA VAL A 574 -12.56 -28.95 2.36
C VAL A 574 -12.49 -30.39 1.82
N LYS A 575 -12.25 -31.40 2.66
CA LYS A 575 -12.28 -32.82 2.26
C LYS A 575 -13.63 -33.23 1.70
N VAL A 576 -14.74 -32.75 2.30
CA VAL A 576 -16.09 -33.02 1.79
C VAL A 576 -16.28 -32.40 0.40
N MET A 577 -15.88 -31.15 0.21
CA MET A 577 -15.96 -30.47 -1.10
C MET A 577 -15.08 -31.16 -2.14
N TRP A 578 -13.86 -31.57 -1.74
CA TRP A 578 -12.92 -32.30 -2.59
C TRP A 578 -13.43 -33.69 -2.97
N GLN A 579 -14.08 -34.40 -2.04
CA GLN A 579 -14.69 -35.69 -2.33
C GLN A 579 -15.79 -35.54 -3.39
N ALA A 580 -16.68 -34.56 -3.24
CA ALA A 580 -17.72 -34.30 -4.25
C ALA A 580 -17.11 -33.99 -5.63
N ARG A 581 -15.99 -33.25 -5.68
CA ARG A 581 -15.24 -32.99 -6.91
C ARG A 581 -14.68 -34.27 -7.53
N ARG A 582 -14.09 -35.16 -6.73
CA ARG A 582 -13.57 -36.46 -7.18
C ARG A 582 -14.68 -37.37 -7.71
N GLU A 583 -15.80 -37.44 -7.00
CA GLU A 583 -16.96 -38.23 -7.42
C GLU A 583 -17.52 -37.75 -8.77
N TRP A 584 -17.60 -36.44 -8.99
CA TRP A 584 -17.97 -35.89 -10.30
C TRP A 584 -16.97 -36.32 -11.39
N TYR A 585 -15.66 -36.23 -11.12
CA TYR A 585 -14.62 -36.57 -12.08
C TYR A 585 -14.60 -38.08 -12.42
N GLU A 586 -14.95 -38.95 -11.47
CA GLU A 586 -14.99 -40.40 -11.65
C GLU A 586 -16.27 -40.89 -12.36
N LYS A 587 -17.33 -40.06 -12.39
CA LYS A 587 -18.60 -40.39 -13.03
C LYS A 587 -18.44 -40.63 -14.54
N HIS A 588 -18.98 -41.75 -15.04
CA HIS A 588 -19.10 -42.01 -16.47
C HIS A 588 -20.34 -41.33 -17.03
N PHE A 589 -20.15 -40.41 -17.98
CA PHE A 589 -21.23 -39.77 -18.72
C PHE A 589 -21.44 -40.54 -20.03
N GLU A 590 -22.66 -41.03 -20.27
CA GLU A 590 -22.96 -41.82 -21.46
C GLU A 590 -22.88 -40.97 -22.74
N LYS A 591 -22.26 -41.51 -23.80
CA LYS A 591 -22.24 -40.86 -25.11
C LYS A 591 -23.64 -40.89 -25.70
N ILE A 592 -24.31 -39.73 -25.72
CA ILE A 592 -25.60 -39.58 -26.40
C ILE A 592 -25.40 -39.74 -27.90
N THR A 593 -25.98 -40.78 -28.48
CA THR A 593 -26.05 -40.98 -29.94
C THR A 593 -27.31 -40.33 -30.51
N LEU A 594 -27.23 -39.86 -31.77
CA LEU A 594 -28.31 -39.17 -32.51
C LEU A 594 -29.69 -39.86 -32.45
N ASP A 595 -29.73 -41.17 -32.20
CA ASP A 595 -30.98 -41.95 -32.12
C ASP A 595 -31.80 -41.73 -30.83
N SER A 596 -31.26 -41.04 -29.82
CA SER A 596 -31.92 -40.82 -28.53
C SER A 596 -32.56 -39.42 -28.36
N ALA A 597 -32.49 -38.56 -29.39
CA ALA A 597 -32.99 -37.18 -29.33
C ALA A 597 -34.24 -36.94 -30.20
N ALA A 598 -35.43 -37.37 -29.75
CA ALA A 598 -36.75 -36.82 -30.12
C ALA A 598 -37.90 -37.50 -29.32
N PRO A 599 -38.99 -36.79 -28.94
CA PRO A 599 -39.66 -35.80 -29.78
C PRO A 599 -39.92 -34.41 -29.19
N LYS A 600 -40.01 -33.45 -30.12
CA LYS A 600 -40.39 -32.04 -29.97
C LYS A 600 -41.78 -31.89 -29.34
N GLN A 601 -41.90 -31.07 -28.29
CA GLN A 601 -43.18 -30.44 -27.95
C GLN A 601 -43.35 -29.16 -28.78
N SER A 602 -44.45 -29.12 -29.54
CA SER A 602 -44.87 -27.97 -30.32
C SER A 602 -45.41 -26.87 -29.40
N TYR A 603 -44.86 -25.67 -29.48
CA TYR A 603 -45.56 -24.46 -29.04
C TYR A 603 -46.71 -24.19 -30.01
N GLY A 604 -47.93 -24.39 -29.54
CA GLY A 604 -49.14 -23.89 -30.20
C GLY A 604 -49.36 -22.44 -29.81
N GLU A 605 -49.52 -21.57 -30.81
CA GLU A 605 -50.10 -20.25 -30.64
C GLU A 605 -51.51 -20.36 -30.04
N SER A 606 -51.76 -19.65 -28.94
CA SER A 606 -53.12 -19.27 -28.56
C SER A 606 -53.13 -17.84 -28.04
N GLN A 607 -53.88 -17.01 -28.76
CA GLN A 607 -54.16 -15.61 -28.50
C GLN A 607 -54.82 -15.38 -27.14
N SER A 608 -54.62 -14.16 -26.67
CA SER A 608 -55.21 -13.57 -25.47
C SER A 608 -56.75 -13.54 -25.48
N THR A 609 -57.34 -13.89 -24.34
CA THR A 609 -58.52 -13.21 -23.79
C THR A 609 -58.32 -13.10 -22.27
N GLY A 610 -58.46 -11.88 -21.74
CA GLY A 610 -58.33 -11.61 -20.31
C GLY A 610 -59.58 -11.98 -19.53
N ILE A 611 -59.43 -12.06 -18.20
CA ILE A 611 -60.34 -11.56 -17.15
C ILE A 611 -59.58 -11.56 -15.82
N CYS A 612 -59.77 -10.47 -15.07
CA CYS A 612 -59.23 -10.19 -13.75
C CYS A 612 -59.68 -11.18 -12.66
N ALA A 613 -58.83 -11.40 -11.66
CA ALA A 613 -59.24 -11.56 -10.26
C ALA A 613 -58.08 -11.19 -9.32
N GLU A 614 -58.20 -10.05 -8.64
CA GLU A 614 -57.55 -9.77 -7.36
C GLU A 614 -58.00 -10.80 -6.32
N VAL A 615 -57.08 -11.44 -5.60
CA VAL A 615 -57.35 -11.89 -4.22
C VAL A 615 -56.08 -11.75 -3.36
N CYS A 616 -56.27 -10.94 -2.32
CA CYS A 616 -55.50 -10.66 -1.11
C CYS A 616 -54.55 -11.75 -0.57
N TYR A 617 -53.35 -11.33 -0.18
CA TYR A 617 -52.50 -12.00 0.81
C TYR A 617 -52.88 -11.48 2.21
N GLU A 618 -53.55 -12.31 3.01
CA GLU A 618 -53.59 -12.16 4.47
C GLU A 618 -52.64 -13.17 5.10
N GLY A 619 -51.84 -12.68 6.04
CA GLY A 619 -50.75 -13.42 6.67
C GLY A 619 -51.20 -14.51 7.63
N ARG A 620 -50.25 -15.43 7.88
CA ARG A 620 -50.16 -16.18 9.13
C ARG A 620 -48.69 -16.37 9.49
N GLN A 621 -48.30 -15.76 10.61
CA GLN A 621 -47.21 -16.21 11.45
C GLN A 621 -47.47 -17.65 11.90
N MET A 622 -46.43 -18.46 11.97
CA MET A 622 -46.44 -19.69 12.76
C MET A 622 -45.18 -19.68 13.61
N GLU A 623 -45.36 -19.33 14.88
CA GLU A 623 -44.44 -19.55 15.99
C GLU A 623 -44.18 -21.06 16.14
N MET A 624 -42.93 -21.45 16.38
CA MET A 624 -42.58 -22.76 16.91
C MET A 624 -42.04 -22.56 18.32
N GLU A 625 -42.86 -22.93 19.30
CA GLU A 625 -42.51 -23.04 20.70
C GLU A 625 -41.53 -24.21 20.91
N MET A 626 -40.46 -23.95 21.67
CA MET A 626 -39.58 -24.98 22.21
C MET A 626 -40.24 -25.61 23.44
N GLU A 627 -40.40 -26.93 23.43
CA GLU A 627 -40.81 -27.72 24.58
C GLU A 627 -39.57 -28.32 25.26
N ASP A 628 -39.48 -28.01 26.55
CA ASP A 628 -38.50 -28.45 27.54
C ASP A 628 -38.95 -29.80 28.15
N CYS A 629 -38.03 -30.76 28.30
CA CYS A 629 -38.22 -31.98 29.09
C CYS A 629 -36.87 -32.55 29.57
N CYS A 630 -36.43 -32.04 30.73
CA CYS A 630 -35.98 -32.75 31.94
C CYS A 630 -34.93 -33.88 31.87
N GLU A 631 -33.79 -33.57 32.50
CA GLU A 631 -33.10 -34.28 33.60
C GLU A 631 -32.73 -35.78 33.49
N GLY A 632 -31.42 -36.02 33.58
CA GLY A 632 -30.81 -37.29 33.98
C GLY A 632 -29.42 -37.06 34.57
N GLU A 633 -29.30 -37.16 35.89
CA GLU A 633 -28.07 -37.09 36.68
C GLU A 633 -27.11 -38.27 36.41
N GLY A 634 -25.79 -38.05 36.53
CA GLY A 634 -24.91 -39.04 37.20
C GLY A 634 -23.49 -39.26 36.67
N SER A 635 -22.52 -38.99 37.57
CA SER A 635 -21.09 -39.40 37.63
C SER A 635 -20.12 -38.61 36.74
N TYR A 636 -19.26 -37.71 37.24
CA TYR A 636 -18.21 -37.77 38.28
C TYR A 636 -17.14 -38.84 37.99
N PHE A 637 -16.09 -38.41 37.27
CA PHE A 637 -14.74 -38.96 37.36
C PHE A 637 -13.76 -37.78 37.43
N SER A 638 -13.29 -37.52 38.65
CA SER A 638 -12.00 -36.92 38.92
C SER A 638 -10.95 -38.04 38.88
N ASP A 639 -9.78 -37.78 38.34
CA ASP A 639 -8.53 -38.07 39.04
C ASP A 639 -7.43 -37.17 38.45
N ASP A 640 -6.85 -36.40 39.36
CA ASP A 640 -5.63 -35.62 39.20
C ASP A 640 -4.43 -36.57 39.01
N ASP A 641 -3.41 -36.12 38.28
CA ASP A 641 -2.01 -36.32 38.68
C ASP A 641 -1.14 -35.28 37.95
N GLU A 642 -0.49 -34.44 38.76
CA GLU A 642 0.64 -33.58 38.41
C GLU A 642 1.92 -34.44 38.30
N ASP A 643 2.80 -34.17 37.33
CA ASP A 643 4.22 -33.84 37.59
C ASP A 643 5.07 -33.63 36.31
N GLU A 644 6.05 -32.75 36.53
CA GLU A 644 7.10 -32.07 35.76
C GLU A 644 7.95 -32.82 34.70
N ASP A 645 8.32 -32.03 33.66
CA ASP A 645 9.61 -31.82 32.96
C ASP A 645 10.47 -32.97 32.37
N ASP A 646 11.10 -32.60 31.24
CA ASP A 646 12.23 -33.19 30.49
C ASP A 646 11.96 -34.40 29.56
N GLU A 647 11.94 -34.16 28.24
CA GLU A 647 13.04 -34.56 27.33
C GLU A 647 12.69 -34.25 25.85
N ALA A 648 13.48 -33.34 25.28
CA ALA A 648 13.58 -33.13 23.84
C ALA A 648 14.61 -34.12 23.29
N ASP A 649 14.17 -35.27 22.77
CA ASP A 649 14.96 -36.11 21.84
C ASP A 649 14.17 -37.13 20.99
N ASP A 650 12.84 -37.19 21.05
CA ASP A 650 12.03 -38.20 20.31
C ASP A 650 11.44 -37.76 18.95
N ILE A 651 11.94 -36.67 18.36
CA ILE A 651 11.44 -36.17 17.05
C ILE A 651 12.13 -36.84 15.85
N LEU A 652 13.17 -37.65 16.05
CA LEU A 652 13.89 -38.29 14.93
C LEU A 652 13.34 -39.66 14.51
N ASP A 653 12.69 -40.43 15.39
CA ASP A 653 12.17 -41.77 15.06
C ASP A 653 10.75 -41.75 14.44
N CYS A 654 9.98 -40.68 14.66
CA CYS A 654 8.65 -40.52 14.04
C CYS A 654 8.70 -40.10 12.56
N LEU A 655 9.86 -39.67 12.05
CA LEU A 655 10.05 -39.24 10.65
C LEU A 655 10.43 -40.41 9.71
N GLU A 656 11.03 -41.49 10.22
CA GLU A 656 11.38 -42.65 9.38
C GLU A 656 10.18 -43.59 9.15
N GLU A 657 9.27 -43.71 10.13
CA GLU A 657 8.04 -44.52 9.98
C GLU A 657 6.99 -43.84 9.09
N THR A 658 6.88 -42.50 9.10
CA THR A 658 6.04 -41.77 8.13
C THR A 658 6.62 -41.81 6.72
N CYS A 659 7.94 -41.78 6.56
CA CYS A 659 8.58 -41.88 5.23
C CYS A 659 8.37 -43.26 4.58
N HIS A 660 8.36 -44.35 5.38
CA HIS A 660 8.07 -45.70 4.89
C HIS A 660 6.58 -45.92 4.57
N SER A 661 5.66 -45.31 5.32
CA SER A 661 4.22 -45.40 5.02
C SER A 661 3.85 -44.63 3.75
N ILE A 662 4.48 -43.47 3.52
CA ILE A 662 4.35 -42.66 2.29
C ILE A 662 4.98 -43.40 1.09
N ALA A 663 6.16 -44.02 1.24
CA ALA A 663 6.78 -44.81 0.18
C ALA A 663 5.94 -46.04 -0.22
N SER A 664 5.29 -46.70 0.75
CA SER A 664 4.39 -47.84 0.50
C SER A 664 3.06 -47.41 -0.15
N ALA A 665 2.52 -46.24 0.22
CA ALA A 665 1.37 -45.65 -0.46
C ALA A 665 1.74 -45.24 -1.91
N CYS A 666 2.90 -44.63 -2.12
CA CYS A 666 3.43 -44.30 -3.45
C CYS A 666 3.71 -45.54 -4.33
N ALA A 667 4.19 -46.64 -3.75
CA ALA A 667 4.42 -47.89 -4.48
C ALA A 667 3.12 -48.57 -4.92
N THR A 668 2.06 -48.47 -4.10
CA THR A 668 0.73 -49.03 -4.42
C THR A 668 0.02 -48.19 -5.49
N ILE A 669 0.24 -46.86 -5.51
CA ILE A 669 -0.24 -45.97 -6.58
C ILE A 669 0.45 -46.27 -7.93
N SER A 670 1.66 -46.85 -7.92
CA SER A 670 2.39 -47.21 -9.15
C SER A 670 1.77 -48.41 -9.89
N SER A 671 1.09 -49.32 -9.19
CA SER A 671 0.48 -50.53 -9.80
C SER A 671 -0.98 -50.38 -10.24
N ASP A 672 -1.72 -49.41 -9.71
CA ASP A 672 -3.11 -49.12 -10.14
C ASP A 672 -3.22 -48.02 -11.21
N LEU A 673 -2.07 -47.50 -11.68
CA LEU A 673 -1.91 -46.75 -12.93
C LEU A 673 -2.09 -47.68 -14.16
N GLN A 674 -3.24 -48.35 -14.28
CA GLN A 674 -3.71 -48.75 -15.60
C GLN A 674 -4.06 -47.47 -16.36
N ILE A 675 -3.11 -47.00 -17.15
CA ILE A 675 -3.26 -45.95 -18.16
C ILE A 675 -4.46 -46.32 -19.04
N ARG A 676 -5.65 -45.79 -18.72
CA ARG A 676 -6.68 -45.58 -19.74
C ARG A 676 -6.17 -44.42 -20.59
N ASN A 677 -5.59 -44.73 -21.74
CA ASN A 677 -5.32 -43.75 -22.79
C ASN A 677 -6.67 -43.15 -23.24
N ASN A 678 -7.12 -42.09 -22.57
CA ASN A 678 -7.92 -41.08 -23.25
C ASN A 678 -6.96 -40.35 -24.17
N GLY A 679 -7.21 -40.40 -25.48
CA GLY A 679 -6.38 -39.69 -26.45
C GLY A 679 -6.38 -38.19 -26.17
N SER A 680 -5.24 -37.54 -26.42
CA SER A 680 -5.12 -36.07 -26.46
C SER A 680 -6.19 -35.47 -27.35
N VAL A 681 -6.81 -34.38 -26.91
CA VAL A 681 -7.73 -33.60 -27.73
C VAL A 681 -6.95 -32.58 -28.56
N ASP A 682 -7.18 -32.55 -29.87
CA ASP A 682 -6.65 -31.53 -30.77
C ASP A 682 -7.65 -30.37 -30.91
N ALA A 683 -7.60 -29.44 -29.96
CA ALA A 683 -8.49 -28.29 -29.93
C ALA A 683 -7.83 -27.02 -30.49
N THR A 684 -8.62 -26.20 -31.19
CA THR A 684 -8.26 -24.84 -31.61
C THR A 684 -9.07 -23.82 -30.80
N ILE A 685 -8.36 -22.92 -30.11
CA ILE A 685 -8.94 -21.84 -29.33
C ILE A 685 -8.99 -20.59 -30.22
N SER A 686 -10.17 -19.97 -30.34
CA SER A 686 -10.36 -18.73 -31.09
C SER A 686 -10.90 -17.64 -30.18
N VAL A 687 -9.98 -16.79 -29.72
CA VAL A 687 -10.30 -15.68 -28.82
C VAL A 687 -10.87 -14.50 -29.62
N LYS A 688 -11.97 -13.93 -29.11
CA LYS A 688 -12.50 -12.65 -29.60
C LYS A 688 -11.70 -11.53 -28.96
N ALA A 689 -10.80 -10.92 -29.73
CA ALA A 689 -9.99 -9.80 -29.26
C ALA A 689 -10.87 -8.67 -28.74
N TRP A 690 -10.52 -8.13 -27.57
CA TRP A 690 -11.15 -6.93 -27.04
C TRP A 690 -11.01 -5.78 -28.05
N ASN A 691 -12.11 -5.07 -28.29
CA ASN A 691 -12.12 -3.95 -29.22
C ASN A 691 -12.96 -2.81 -28.65
N SER A 692 -12.30 -1.91 -27.94
CA SER A 692 -12.95 -0.72 -27.38
C SER A 692 -13.53 0.19 -28.47
N THR A 693 -14.80 0.55 -28.29
CA THR A 693 -15.54 1.49 -29.15
C THR A 693 -15.41 2.93 -28.68
N ALA A 694 -14.51 3.22 -27.73
CA ALA A 694 -14.31 4.56 -27.20
C ALA A 694 -13.87 5.53 -28.32
N PRO A 695 -14.31 6.81 -28.29
CA PRO A 695 -14.01 7.77 -29.36
C PRO A 695 -12.51 7.90 -29.66
N TYR A 696 -11.66 7.94 -28.62
CA TYR A 696 -10.21 8.05 -28.76
C TYR A 696 -9.58 6.87 -29.51
N MET A 697 -10.14 5.66 -29.41
CA MET A 697 -9.61 4.48 -30.12
C MET A 697 -9.77 4.58 -31.63
N SER A 698 -10.87 5.18 -32.09
CA SER A 698 -11.10 5.36 -33.53
C SER A 698 -10.06 6.32 -34.15
N THR A 699 -9.71 7.39 -33.43
CA THR A 699 -8.65 8.33 -33.81
C THR A 699 -7.28 7.65 -33.83
N ILE A 700 -6.92 6.93 -32.77
CA ILE A 700 -5.61 6.26 -32.66
C ILE A 700 -5.43 5.18 -33.74
N LYS A 701 -6.45 4.36 -33.98
CA LYS A 701 -6.41 3.28 -34.98
C LYS A 701 -6.30 3.78 -36.42
N SER A 702 -6.86 4.95 -36.71
CA SER A 702 -6.85 5.55 -38.05
C SER A 702 -5.63 6.43 -38.31
N ALA A 703 -4.83 6.74 -37.28
CA ALA A 703 -3.66 7.58 -37.40
C ALA A 703 -2.49 6.86 -38.13
N PRO A 704 -1.72 7.57 -38.98
CA PRO A 704 -0.49 7.03 -39.57
C PRO A 704 0.57 6.64 -38.53
N ASP A 705 0.64 7.40 -37.45
CA ASP A 705 1.43 7.09 -36.25
C ASP A 705 0.49 6.96 -35.05
N PRO A 706 0.05 5.71 -34.74
CA PRO A 706 -0.83 5.47 -33.60
C PRO A 706 -0.24 5.93 -32.27
N TYR A 707 1.09 5.94 -32.11
CA TYR A 707 1.74 6.28 -30.85
C TYR A 707 1.69 7.79 -30.62
N GLN A 708 1.98 8.56 -31.67
CA GLN A 708 1.82 10.02 -31.61
C GLN A 708 0.36 10.42 -31.34
N SER A 709 -0.60 9.73 -31.99
CA SER A 709 -2.02 9.98 -31.73
C SER A 709 -2.41 9.65 -30.29
N TYR A 710 -1.88 8.56 -29.72
CA TYR A 710 -2.05 8.24 -28.30
C TYR A 710 -1.58 9.39 -27.39
N LEU A 711 -0.37 9.92 -27.61
CA LEU A 711 0.19 11.01 -26.80
C LEU A 711 -0.68 12.28 -26.87
N GLU A 712 -1.29 12.55 -28.03
CA GLU A 712 -2.24 13.65 -28.21
C GLU A 712 -3.54 13.43 -27.45
N GLN A 713 -4.15 12.25 -27.56
CA GLN A 713 -5.39 11.90 -26.87
C GLN A 713 -5.20 11.85 -25.34
N ARG A 714 -4.03 11.42 -24.86
CA ARG A 714 -3.72 11.32 -23.43
C ARG A 714 -3.88 12.65 -22.68
N ARG A 715 -3.75 13.80 -23.34
CA ARG A 715 -3.94 15.12 -22.72
C ARG A 715 -5.35 15.30 -22.13
N GLU A 716 -6.36 14.67 -22.74
CA GLU A 716 -7.75 14.73 -22.30
C GLU A 716 -8.11 13.55 -21.37
N PHE A 717 -7.55 12.37 -21.64
CA PHE A 717 -7.91 11.12 -20.95
C PHE A 717 -6.88 10.66 -19.89
N SER A 718 -5.99 11.54 -19.45
CA SER A 718 -4.88 11.26 -18.53
C SER A 718 -5.26 10.65 -17.18
N LYS A 719 -6.48 10.92 -16.69
CA LYS A 719 -6.96 10.41 -15.39
C LYS A 719 -7.81 9.15 -15.52
N SER A 720 -7.87 8.56 -16.71
CA SER A 720 -8.77 7.45 -17.02
C SER A 720 -7.97 6.16 -17.15
N PRO A 721 -8.00 5.24 -16.16
CA PRO A 721 -7.30 3.96 -16.28
C PRO A 721 -7.77 3.16 -17.51
N ALA A 722 -9.06 3.28 -17.83
CA ALA A 722 -9.69 2.77 -19.04
C ALA A 722 -8.92 3.08 -20.33
N PHE A 723 -8.47 4.33 -20.46
CA PHE A 723 -7.78 4.82 -21.65
C PHE A 723 -6.43 4.14 -21.82
N PHE A 724 -5.63 4.06 -20.76
CA PHE A 724 -4.33 3.38 -20.83
C PHE A 724 -4.49 1.89 -21.11
N LEU A 725 -5.49 1.22 -20.50
CA LEU A 725 -5.77 -0.19 -20.76
C LEU A 725 -6.14 -0.45 -22.23
N ASP A 726 -7.09 0.32 -22.78
CA ASP A 726 -7.58 0.13 -24.14
C ASP A 726 -6.48 0.40 -25.19
N VAL A 727 -5.64 1.41 -24.95
CA VAL A 727 -4.54 1.75 -25.85
C VAL A 727 -3.39 0.75 -25.70
N ALA A 728 -2.98 0.40 -24.47
CA ALA A 728 -1.93 -0.60 -24.24
C ALA A 728 -2.29 -1.93 -24.91
N ASP A 729 -3.53 -2.41 -24.74
CA ASP A 729 -4.01 -3.63 -25.37
C ASP A 729 -3.89 -3.59 -26.90
N TYR A 730 -4.22 -2.46 -27.53
CA TYR A 730 -4.04 -2.28 -28.97
C TYR A 730 -2.57 -2.35 -29.41
N PHE A 731 -1.64 -1.77 -28.64
CA PHE A 731 -0.21 -1.85 -28.93
C PHE A 731 0.35 -3.26 -28.71
N LEU A 732 -0.05 -3.94 -27.64
CA LEU A 732 0.39 -5.28 -27.30
C LEU A 732 -0.13 -6.34 -28.29
N THR A 733 -1.42 -6.28 -28.64
CA THR A 733 -2.10 -7.35 -29.39
C THR A 733 -2.14 -7.07 -30.90
N ALA A 734 -2.70 -5.93 -31.32
CA ALA A 734 -2.96 -5.64 -32.73
C ALA A 734 -1.69 -5.16 -33.46
N LEU A 735 -0.89 -4.30 -32.83
CA LEU A 735 0.36 -3.78 -33.41
C LEU A 735 1.59 -4.64 -33.08
N LYS A 736 1.53 -5.47 -32.04
CA LYS A 736 2.64 -6.28 -31.53
C LYS A 736 3.89 -5.45 -31.18
N GLN A 737 3.69 -4.21 -30.72
CA GLN A 737 4.74 -3.30 -30.27
C GLN A 737 4.84 -3.38 -28.75
N VAL A 738 5.51 -4.43 -28.26
CA VAL A 738 5.53 -4.82 -26.85
C VAL A 738 6.04 -3.70 -25.94
N ASP A 739 7.22 -3.13 -26.24
CA ASP A 739 7.85 -2.09 -25.41
C ASP A 739 6.94 -0.87 -25.23
N LYS A 740 6.33 -0.39 -26.33
CA LYS A 740 5.37 0.73 -26.28
C LYS A 740 4.11 0.35 -25.52
N GLY A 741 3.59 -0.87 -25.73
CA GLY A 741 2.41 -1.35 -25.02
C GLY A 741 2.62 -1.41 -23.50
N ILE A 742 3.81 -1.85 -23.05
CA ILE A 742 4.19 -1.90 -21.64
C ILE A 742 4.41 -0.50 -21.07
N ASN A 743 5.08 0.40 -21.78
CA ASN A 743 5.19 1.80 -21.35
C ASN A 743 3.80 2.43 -21.17
N ILE A 744 2.90 2.25 -22.14
CA ILE A 744 1.53 2.76 -22.04
C ILE A 744 0.79 2.15 -20.84
N LEU A 745 0.90 0.84 -20.63
CA LEU A 745 0.27 0.10 -19.53
C LEU A 745 0.75 0.59 -18.16
N THR A 746 2.07 0.76 -18.00
CA THR A 746 2.67 1.05 -16.69
C THR A 746 2.42 2.47 -16.20
N ASN A 747 1.93 3.39 -17.04
CA ASN A 747 1.36 4.66 -16.59
C ASN A 747 0.28 4.48 -15.51
N LEU A 748 -0.44 3.35 -15.52
CA LEU A 748 -1.44 3.03 -14.50
C LEU A 748 -0.85 2.98 -13.09
N LEU A 749 0.42 2.59 -12.96
CA LEU A 749 1.14 2.53 -11.69
C LEU A 749 1.43 3.93 -11.12
N GLU A 750 1.31 4.98 -11.94
CA GLU A 750 1.55 6.37 -11.55
C GLU A 750 0.27 7.17 -11.30
N LEU A 751 -0.90 6.65 -11.68
CA LEU A 751 -2.19 7.33 -11.48
C LEU A 751 -2.62 7.33 -10.01
N GLU A 752 -2.58 6.16 -9.38
CA GLU A 752 -2.90 5.98 -7.97
C GLU A 752 -1.89 5.00 -7.36
N LEU A 753 -0.90 5.59 -6.68
CA LEU A 753 0.10 4.84 -5.92
C LEU A 753 -0.60 3.95 -4.90
N GLU A 754 -0.15 2.70 -4.79
CA GLU A 754 -0.72 1.71 -3.86
C GLU A 754 -2.21 1.39 -4.11
N SER A 755 -2.65 1.35 -5.37
CA SER A 755 -3.96 0.79 -5.74
C SER A 755 -3.83 -0.72 -6.04
N GLU A 756 -4.34 -1.57 -5.16
CA GLU A 756 -4.30 -3.04 -5.33
C GLU A 756 -5.00 -3.49 -6.62
N GLN A 757 -6.07 -2.80 -7.01
CA GLN A 757 -6.80 -3.08 -8.23
C GLN A 757 -5.92 -2.80 -9.46
N LEU A 758 -5.31 -1.61 -9.54
CA LEU A 758 -4.47 -1.25 -10.68
C LEU A 758 -3.23 -2.14 -10.75
N LEU A 759 -2.60 -2.46 -9.62
CA LEU A 759 -1.48 -3.40 -9.54
C LEU A 759 -1.87 -4.78 -10.09
N ARG A 760 -3.04 -5.31 -9.70
CA ARG A 760 -3.55 -6.60 -10.20
C ARG A 760 -3.82 -6.57 -11.70
N ILE A 761 -4.48 -5.53 -12.23
CA ILE A 761 -4.74 -5.40 -13.67
C ILE A 761 -3.43 -5.35 -14.47
N VAL A 762 -2.47 -4.54 -14.03
CA VAL A 762 -1.16 -4.42 -14.70
C VAL A 762 -0.44 -5.77 -14.66
N SER A 763 -0.47 -6.47 -13.52
CA SER A 763 0.11 -7.82 -13.38
C SER A 763 -0.50 -8.82 -14.36
N TYR A 764 -1.82 -8.83 -14.51
CA TYR A 764 -2.50 -9.72 -15.47
C TYR A 764 -2.10 -9.45 -16.92
N ARG A 765 -1.89 -8.17 -17.29
CA ARG A 765 -1.43 -7.80 -18.64
C ARG A 765 0.06 -8.11 -18.86
N LEU A 766 0.88 -7.94 -17.83
CA LEU A 766 2.28 -8.36 -17.86
C LEU A 766 2.39 -9.88 -18.02
N ASP A 767 1.57 -10.65 -17.31
CA ASP A 767 1.47 -12.10 -17.48
C ASP A 767 1.05 -12.51 -18.90
N GLN A 768 0.03 -11.86 -19.46
CA GLN A 768 -0.40 -12.09 -20.85
C GLN A 768 0.72 -11.83 -21.87
N SER A 769 1.56 -10.83 -21.60
CA SER A 769 2.72 -10.48 -22.44
C SER A 769 4.01 -11.22 -22.07
N LYS A 770 3.96 -12.16 -21.12
CA LYS A 770 5.07 -13.00 -20.63
C LYS A 770 6.16 -12.26 -19.83
N HIS A 771 5.83 -11.12 -19.24
CA HIS A 771 6.67 -10.36 -18.31
C HIS A 771 6.41 -10.84 -16.87
N HIS A 772 6.78 -12.09 -16.61
CA HIS A 772 6.39 -12.80 -15.38
C HIS A 772 7.13 -12.29 -14.14
N GLU A 773 8.36 -11.79 -14.26
CA GLU A 773 9.14 -11.26 -13.12
C GLU A 773 8.53 -9.95 -12.61
N GLU A 774 8.15 -9.06 -13.52
CA GLU A 774 7.45 -7.82 -13.19
C GLU A 774 6.05 -8.08 -12.63
N ALA A 775 5.34 -9.09 -13.17
CA ALA A 775 4.06 -9.53 -12.61
C ALA A 775 4.21 -10.11 -11.20
N GLU A 776 5.26 -10.91 -10.93
CA GLU A 776 5.56 -11.42 -9.59
C GLU A 776 5.79 -10.28 -8.61
N TYR A 777 6.62 -9.29 -8.97
CA TYR A 777 6.90 -8.14 -8.11
C TYR A 777 5.63 -7.38 -7.71
N LEU A 778 4.74 -7.10 -8.66
CA LEU A 778 3.49 -6.41 -8.38
C LEU A 778 2.51 -7.27 -7.57
N LEU A 779 2.44 -8.58 -7.80
CA LEU A 779 1.56 -9.49 -7.05
C LEU A 779 2.04 -9.76 -5.62
N GLU A 780 3.35 -9.73 -5.35
CA GLU A 780 3.86 -9.73 -3.97
C GLU A 780 3.37 -8.49 -3.21
N LYS A 781 3.37 -7.31 -3.85
CA LYS A 781 2.77 -6.09 -3.27
C LYS A 781 1.27 -6.24 -3.05
N VAL A 782 0.53 -6.79 -4.02
CA VAL A 782 -0.92 -7.04 -3.86
C VAL A 782 -1.19 -7.98 -2.69
N LYS A 783 -0.45 -9.09 -2.55
CA LYS A 783 -0.55 -10.02 -1.41
C LYS A 783 -0.22 -9.36 -0.08
N LYS A 784 0.79 -8.50 -0.03
CA LYS A 784 1.10 -7.72 1.18
C LYS A 784 -0.07 -6.81 1.55
N MET A 785 -0.62 -6.08 0.57
CA MET A 785 -1.72 -5.13 0.73
C MET A 785 -3.07 -5.78 1.08
N ARG A 786 -3.32 -6.98 0.55
CA ARG A 786 -4.57 -7.75 0.70
C ARG A 786 -4.27 -9.19 1.16
N PRO A 787 -3.70 -9.37 2.37
CA PRO A 787 -3.34 -10.68 2.90
C PRO A 787 -4.58 -11.47 3.36
N ASP A 788 -5.73 -10.82 3.41
CA ASP A 788 -7.07 -11.33 3.73
C ASP A 788 -7.84 -11.86 2.52
N GLU A 789 -7.30 -11.69 1.32
CA GLU A 789 -7.89 -12.16 0.08
C GLU A 789 -7.17 -13.42 -0.42
N PRO A 790 -7.84 -14.57 -0.57
CA PRO A 790 -7.20 -15.78 -1.08
C PRO A 790 -6.67 -15.61 -2.51
N GLN A 791 -7.29 -14.73 -3.31
CA GLN A 791 -6.87 -14.45 -4.69
C GLN A 791 -5.48 -13.85 -4.76
N SER A 792 -5.09 -13.00 -3.79
CA SER A 792 -3.73 -12.44 -3.78
C SER A 792 -2.65 -13.51 -3.62
N TYR A 793 -2.95 -14.63 -2.94
CA TYR A 793 -2.04 -15.78 -2.83
C TYR A 793 -2.09 -16.64 -4.10
N ARG A 794 -3.30 -16.91 -4.59
CA ARG A 794 -3.52 -17.73 -5.79
C ARG A 794 -2.85 -17.11 -7.02
N ASP A 795 -3.09 -15.84 -7.30
CA ASP A 795 -2.57 -15.17 -8.49
C ASP A 795 -1.04 -15.15 -8.47
N LEU A 796 -0.45 -14.87 -7.31
CA LEU A 796 1.00 -14.94 -7.12
C LEU A 796 1.54 -16.37 -7.32
N ALA A 797 0.85 -17.38 -6.79
CA ALA A 797 1.24 -18.78 -6.96
C ALA A 797 1.24 -19.22 -8.43
N LEU A 798 0.26 -18.78 -9.21
CA LEU A 798 0.19 -19.06 -10.66
C LEU A 798 1.35 -18.41 -11.43
N ILE A 799 1.78 -17.20 -11.05
CA ILE A 799 2.97 -16.57 -11.64
C ILE A 799 4.25 -17.29 -11.20
N LYS A 800 4.38 -17.63 -9.91
CA LYS A 800 5.54 -18.39 -9.40
C LYS A 800 5.66 -19.76 -10.06
N GLU A 801 4.54 -20.42 -10.37
CA GLU A 801 4.53 -21.66 -11.15
C GLU A 801 5.12 -21.45 -12.55
N LYS A 802 4.74 -20.37 -13.25
CA LYS A 802 5.28 -20.02 -14.58
C LYS A 802 6.78 -19.68 -14.54
N LEU A 803 7.25 -19.10 -13.44
CA LEU A 803 8.66 -18.86 -13.15
C LEU A 803 9.42 -20.11 -12.65
N ASN A 804 8.75 -21.27 -12.57
CA ASN A 804 9.30 -22.53 -12.07
C ASN A 804 9.74 -22.49 -10.59
N LYS A 805 9.19 -21.57 -9.78
CA LYS A 805 9.36 -21.48 -8.33
C LYS A 805 8.32 -22.37 -7.61
N LEU A 806 8.31 -23.66 -7.95
CA LEU A 806 7.25 -24.60 -7.54
C LEU A 806 7.05 -24.73 -6.02
N PRO A 807 8.09 -24.79 -5.16
CA PRO A 807 7.89 -24.87 -3.71
C PRO A 807 7.15 -23.67 -3.12
N GLU A 808 7.50 -22.45 -3.56
CA GLU A 808 6.84 -21.22 -3.13
C GLU A 808 5.39 -21.16 -3.64
N ALA A 809 5.15 -21.57 -4.89
CA ALA A 809 3.81 -21.64 -5.46
C ALA A 809 2.91 -22.64 -4.70
N ALA A 810 3.43 -23.82 -4.39
CA ALA A 810 2.71 -24.85 -3.63
C ALA A 810 2.40 -24.39 -2.21
N ASP A 811 3.32 -23.71 -1.53
CA ASP A 811 3.08 -23.15 -0.19
C ASP A 811 1.94 -22.11 -0.22
N LEU A 812 1.94 -21.19 -1.19
CA LEU A 812 0.86 -20.22 -1.37
C LEU A 812 -0.49 -20.90 -1.64
N MET A 813 -0.55 -21.94 -2.47
CA MET A 813 -1.78 -22.70 -2.70
C MET A 813 -2.26 -23.42 -1.45
N ASN A 814 -1.35 -24.01 -0.66
CA ASN A 814 -1.71 -24.61 0.62
C ASN A 814 -2.28 -23.55 1.58
N GLN A 815 -1.72 -22.34 1.62
CA GLN A 815 -2.26 -21.24 2.41
C GLN A 815 -3.70 -20.89 2.01
N VAL A 816 -4.03 -20.88 0.71
CA VAL A 816 -5.41 -20.72 0.23
C VAL A 816 -6.34 -21.80 0.78
N VAL A 817 -5.86 -23.02 0.95
CA VAL A 817 -6.69 -24.15 1.41
C VAL A 817 -6.97 -24.11 2.92
N TYR A 818 -5.96 -23.83 3.74
CA TYR A 818 -6.09 -24.01 5.20
C TYR A 818 -6.36 -22.73 5.98
N LYS A 819 -6.19 -21.54 5.40
CA LYS A 819 -6.52 -20.28 6.09
C LYS A 819 -8.04 -20.08 6.14
N ASP A 820 -8.48 -19.40 7.19
CA ASP A 820 -9.84 -18.92 7.30
C ASP A 820 -10.00 -17.66 6.45
N TRP A 821 -10.96 -17.71 5.53
CA TRP A 821 -11.33 -16.61 4.64
C TRP A 821 -12.74 -16.17 4.96
N ASP A 822 -13.08 -14.93 4.63
CA ASP A 822 -14.47 -14.45 4.64
C ASP A 822 -15.35 -15.36 3.76
N ASP A 823 -16.58 -15.63 4.19
CA ASP A 823 -17.54 -16.54 3.52
C ASP A 823 -17.81 -16.15 2.05
N ARG A 824 -17.55 -14.88 1.66
CA ARG A 824 -17.61 -14.42 0.27
C ARG A 824 -16.64 -15.14 -0.67
N PHE A 825 -15.63 -15.83 -0.13
CA PHE A 825 -14.64 -16.59 -0.87
C PHE A 825 -14.80 -18.11 -0.77
N ASP A 826 -15.87 -18.60 -0.14
CA ASP A 826 -16.12 -20.04 0.02
C ASP A 826 -16.01 -20.82 -1.31
N GLU A 827 -15.39 -22.00 -1.24
CA GLU A 827 -15.09 -22.94 -2.34
C GLU A 827 -13.84 -22.65 -3.18
N ILE A 828 -13.17 -21.50 -3.00
CA ILE A 828 -11.89 -21.23 -3.67
C ILE A 828 -10.83 -22.28 -3.36
N GLU A 829 -10.94 -22.95 -2.21
CA GLU A 829 -10.01 -24.01 -1.79
C GLU A 829 -10.01 -25.17 -2.78
N VAL A 830 -11.16 -25.50 -3.39
CA VAL A 830 -11.26 -26.59 -4.37
C VAL A 830 -10.49 -26.24 -5.64
N THR A 831 -10.57 -24.99 -6.10
CA THR A 831 -9.79 -24.51 -7.24
C THR A 831 -8.29 -24.52 -6.93
N ALA A 832 -7.91 -24.02 -5.75
CA ALA A 832 -6.51 -24.05 -5.31
C ALA A 832 -5.96 -25.47 -5.24
N LEU A 833 -6.76 -26.46 -4.82
CA LEU A 833 -6.37 -27.88 -4.83
C LEU A 833 -6.18 -28.44 -6.24
N ILE A 834 -7.00 -28.05 -7.22
CA ILE A 834 -6.81 -28.44 -8.63
C ILE A 834 -5.47 -27.88 -9.12
N GLU A 835 -5.19 -26.61 -8.85
CA GLU A 835 -3.96 -25.94 -9.30
C GLU A 835 -2.72 -26.45 -8.56
N LEU A 836 -2.81 -26.77 -7.28
CA LEU A 836 -1.76 -27.46 -6.53
C LEU A 836 -1.45 -28.83 -7.13
N ASN A 837 -2.47 -29.59 -7.52
CA ASN A 837 -2.27 -30.90 -8.17
C ASN A 837 -1.62 -30.77 -9.55
N HIS A 838 -1.86 -29.68 -10.27
CA HIS A 838 -1.13 -29.39 -11.51
C HIS A 838 0.37 -29.18 -11.27
N MET A 839 0.74 -28.51 -10.17
CA MET A 839 2.14 -28.37 -9.75
C MET A 839 2.73 -29.73 -9.33
N LEU A 840 1.97 -30.58 -8.64
CA LEU A 840 2.40 -31.92 -8.22
C LEU A 840 2.67 -32.88 -9.38
N VAL A 841 2.00 -32.69 -10.52
CA VAL A 841 2.30 -33.44 -11.75
C VAL A 841 3.69 -33.10 -12.29
N LYS A 842 4.19 -31.88 -12.02
CA LYS A 842 5.54 -31.44 -12.40
C LYS A 842 6.58 -31.88 -11.38
N ASP A 843 6.27 -31.79 -10.08
CA ASP A 843 7.12 -32.30 -8.99
C ASP A 843 6.26 -32.89 -7.85
N SER A 844 6.27 -34.21 -7.73
CA SER A 844 5.48 -34.95 -6.72
C SER A 844 5.98 -34.78 -5.27
N ARG A 845 7.14 -34.13 -5.07
CA ARG A 845 7.75 -33.92 -3.74
C ARG A 845 7.30 -32.60 -3.09
N LEU A 846 6.51 -31.79 -3.77
CA LEU A 846 6.05 -30.51 -3.24
C LEU A 846 5.20 -30.73 -1.98
N PRO A 847 5.27 -29.81 -1.00
CA PRO A 847 4.50 -29.94 0.23
C PRO A 847 2.99 -29.84 -0.06
N VAL A 848 2.21 -30.64 0.65
CA VAL A 848 0.74 -30.61 0.64
C VAL A 848 0.24 -30.51 2.07
N CYS A 849 -0.80 -29.71 2.29
CA CYS A 849 -1.38 -29.51 3.61
C CYS A 849 -2.05 -30.77 4.18
N ASP A 850 -2.58 -31.64 3.33
CA ASP A 850 -3.10 -32.96 3.69
C ASP A 850 -2.94 -33.91 2.48
N PRO A 851 -2.34 -35.12 2.65
CA PRO A 851 -2.18 -36.09 1.57
C PRO A 851 -3.48 -36.53 0.88
N TYR A 852 -4.63 -36.43 1.56
CA TYR A 852 -5.95 -36.74 0.99
C TYR A 852 -6.27 -35.90 -0.26
N PHE A 853 -5.68 -34.71 -0.35
CA PHE A 853 -5.92 -33.80 -1.48
C PHE A 853 -5.10 -34.13 -2.73
N VAL A 854 -4.14 -35.06 -2.66
CA VAL A 854 -3.35 -35.47 -3.82
C VAL A 854 -4.21 -36.34 -4.74
N TYR A 855 -4.61 -35.78 -5.88
CA TYR A 855 -5.41 -36.46 -6.88
C TYR A 855 -5.26 -35.80 -8.26
N LYS A 856 -4.75 -36.56 -9.23
CA LYS A 856 -4.57 -36.08 -10.61
C LYS A 856 -5.92 -35.98 -11.34
N MET A 857 -6.36 -34.75 -11.62
CA MET A 857 -7.58 -34.46 -12.39
C MET A 857 -7.22 -33.96 -13.79
N ASP A 858 -6.82 -34.86 -14.69
CA ASP A 858 -6.54 -34.48 -16.08
C ASP A 858 -7.83 -34.23 -16.87
N LEU A 859 -7.88 -33.13 -17.61
CA LEU A 859 -9.09 -32.66 -18.29
C LEU A 859 -8.82 -32.39 -19.77
N ASP A 860 -9.81 -32.67 -20.62
CA ASP A 860 -9.75 -32.28 -22.03
C ASP A 860 -9.90 -30.76 -22.17
N LEU A 861 -10.81 -30.14 -21.42
CA LEU A 861 -11.03 -28.70 -21.37
C LEU A 861 -11.13 -28.20 -19.92
N ARG A 862 -10.44 -27.09 -19.61
CA ARG A 862 -10.66 -26.28 -18.40
C ARG A 862 -10.64 -24.80 -18.76
N ILE A 863 -11.56 -24.04 -18.18
CA ILE A 863 -11.60 -22.58 -18.27
C ILE A 863 -11.58 -22.06 -16.85
N SER A 864 -10.68 -21.14 -16.54
CA SER A 864 -10.62 -20.45 -15.25
C SER A 864 -10.78 -18.95 -15.48
N MET A 865 -11.70 -18.33 -14.76
CA MET A 865 -12.08 -16.92 -14.89
C MET A 865 -11.94 -16.20 -13.56
N ALA A 866 -11.07 -15.20 -13.47
CA ALA A 866 -10.92 -14.32 -12.30
C ALA A 866 -11.08 -12.85 -12.72
N TRP A 867 -11.22 -11.92 -11.79
CA TRP A 867 -11.31 -10.49 -12.09
C TRP A 867 -10.62 -9.59 -11.06
N ASP A 868 -10.54 -8.28 -11.34
CA ASP A 868 -9.77 -7.28 -10.59
C ASP A 868 -10.60 -6.48 -9.56
N THR A 869 -11.92 -6.48 -9.64
CA THR A 869 -12.81 -5.70 -8.76
C THR A 869 -13.45 -6.55 -7.66
N ASN A 870 -13.47 -6.03 -6.42
CA ASN A 870 -14.18 -6.68 -5.32
C ASN A 870 -15.71 -6.48 -5.42
N ASP A 871 -16.49 -7.21 -4.61
CA ASP A 871 -17.95 -7.04 -4.48
C ASP A 871 -18.69 -6.99 -5.84
N THR A 872 -18.19 -7.77 -6.79
CA THR A 872 -18.63 -7.80 -8.20
C THR A 872 -19.22 -9.17 -8.53
N ASP A 873 -20.31 -9.17 -9.30
CA ASP A 873 -21.02 -10.37 -9.77
C ASP A 873 -20.74 -10.58 -11.27
N VAL A 874 -19.91 -11.60 -11.56
CA VAL A 874 -19.49 -11.98 -12.92
C VAL A 874 -19.69 -13.49 -13.11
N ASP A 875 -20.58 -13.87 -14.02
CA ASP A 875 -20.90 -15.28 -14.31
C ASP A 875 -20.15 -15.79 -15.55
N LEU A 876 -19.59 -16.99 -15.45
CA LEU A 876 -19.09 -17.79 -16.56
C LEU A 876 -20.21 -18.65 -17.17
N HIS A 877 -20.42 -18.50 -18.47
CA HIS A 877 -21.36 -19.29 -19.24
C HIS A 877 -20.65 -20.02 -20.38
N VAL A 878 -20.88 -21.32 -20.51
CA VAL A 878 -20.35 -22.12 -21.62
C VAL A 878 -21.50 -22.80 -22.35
N THR A 879 -21.63 -22.52 -23.64
CA THR A 879 -22.59 -23.23 -24.50
C THR A 879 -21.89 -24.37 -25.22
N GLU A 880 -22.31 -25.61 -24.92
CA GLU A 880 -21.79 -26.83 -25.51
C GLU A 880 -22.57 -27.17 -26.80
N ASP A 881 -22.09 -26.72 -27.97
CA ASP A 881 -22.71 -26.95 -29.27
C ASP A 881 -22.27 -28.32 -29.84
N VAL A 882 -22.67 -29.38 -29.13
CA VAL A 882 -22.37 -30.80 -29.39
C VAL A 882 -23.62 -31.67 -29.19
N ILE A 883 -23.58 -32.92 -29.65
CA ILE A 883 -24.70 -33.86 -29.41
C ILE A 883 -24.86 -34.11 -27.91
N GLY A 884 -26.03 -33.78 -27.38
CA GLY A 884 -26.31 -33.88 -25.94
C GLY A 884 -25.80 -32.69 -25.10
N GLY A 885 -25.15 -31.72 -25.74
CA GLY A 885 -24.63 -30.52 -25.08
C GLY A 885 -25.72 -29.56 -24.62
N GLN A 886 -25.40 -28.77 -23.60
CA GLN A 886 -26.29 -27.80 -22.97
C GLN A 886 -25.55 -26.47 -22.71
N SER A 887 -26.28 -25.47 -22.23
CA SER A 887 -25.65 -24.30 -21.61
C SER A 887 -25.27 -24.64 -20.18
N ALA A 888 -23.97 -24.61 -19.89
CA ALA A 888 -23.39 -24.72 -18.56
C ALA A 888 -23.31 -23.31 -17.94
N SER A 889 -23.75 -23.19 -16.68
CA SER A 889 -23.73 -21.96 -15.88
C SER A 889 -23.91 -22.31 -14.40
N TYR A 890 -23.84 -21.34 -13.49
CA TYR A 890 -24.09 -21.61 -12.06
C TYR A 890 -25.47 -22.23 -11.77
N SER A 891 -26.46 -21.96 -12.63
CA SER A 891 -27.82 -22.51 -12.57
C SER A 891 -27.95 -23.90 -13.19
N ASN A 892 -27.02 -24.29 -14.07
CA ASN A 892 -26.90 -25.63 -14.64
C ASN A 892 -25.45 -26.12 -14.50
N ARG A 893 -25.04 -26.39 -13.25
CA ARG A 893 -23.63 -26.66 -12.90
C ARG A 893 -23.10 -27.96 -13.46
N ASN A 894 -23.93 -28.97 -13.65
CA ASN A 894 -23.51 -30.28 -14.15
C ASN A 894 -24.30 -30.61 -15.41
N THR A 895 -23.65 -30.53 -16.57
CA THR A 895 -24.30 -30.79 -17.86
C THR A 895 -24.39 -32.29 -18.15
N ILE A 896 -25.22 -32.66 -19.11
CA ILE A 896 -25.44 -34.07 -19.47
C ILE A 896 -24.15 -34.73 -20.01
N ILE A 897 -23.31 -33.98 -20.72
CA ILE A 897 -22.04 -34.49 -21.26
C ILE A 897 -20.91 -34.51 -20.22
N GLY A 898 -21.19 -34.08 -18.99
CA GLY A 898 -20.23 -34.08 -17.89
C GLY A 898 -19.45 -32.79 -17.72
N GLY A 899 -19.90 -31.69 -18.33
CA GLY A 899 -19.36 -30.36 -18.04
C GLY A 899 -19.71 -29.95 -16.61
N HIS A 900 -18.77 -29.30 -15.94
CA HIS A 900 -18.98 -28.76 -14.60
C HIS A 900 -18.66 -27.28 -14.51
N VAL A 901 -19.55 -26.50 -13.92
CA VAL A 901 -19.31 -25.09 -13.55
C VAL A 901 -19.22 -24.98 -12.03
N SER A 902 -18.25 -24.20 -11.54
CA SER A 902 -18.08 -23.88 -10.12
C SER A 902 -19.32 -23.18 -9.53
N ARG A 903 -19.29 -22.94 -8.21
CA ARG A 903 -20.24 -22.03 -7.58
C ARG A 903 -20.10 -20.61 -8.12
N ASP A 904 -21.20 -19.88 -8.00
CA ASP A 904 -21.35 -18.45 -8.27
C ASP A 904 -20.71 -17.59 -7.16
N PHE A 905 -19.76 -16.73 -7.56
CA PHE A 905 -19.03 -15.81 -6.68
C PHE A 905 -19.53 -14.37 -6.84
N ARG A 906 -20.49 -13.95 -6.00
CA ARG A 906 -21.19 -12.65 -6.11
C ARG A 906 -20.51 -11.46 -5.42
N HIS A 907 -19.60 -11.75 -4.48
CA HIS A 907 -19.07 -10.75 -3.54
C HIS A 907 -17.53 -10.79 -3.42
N GLY A 908 -16.85 -11.34 -4.45
CA GLY A 908 -15.40 -11.53 -4.46
C GLY A 908 -14.77 -11.29 -5.84
N TYR A 909 -13.71 -12.03 -6.15
CA TYR A 909 -12.90 -11.89 -7.37
C TYR A 909 -12.95 -13.12 -8.31
N GLY A 910 -13.81 -14.09 -7.99
CA GLY A 910 -13.80 -15.44 -8.55
C GLY A 910 -12.77 -16.34 -7.82
N PRO A 911 -12.22 -17.40 -8.44
CA PRO A 911 -12.42 -17.75 -9.84
C PRO A 911 -13.73 -18.53 -10.06
N GLU A 912 -14.37 -18.28 -11.20
CA GLU A 912 -15.34 -19.23 -11.76
C GLU A 912 -14.67 -20.14 -12.77
N GLU A 913 -15.05 -21.41 -12.76
CA GLU A 913 -14.40 -22.43 -13.58
C GLU A 913 -15.40 -23.28 -14.34
N TYR A 914 -15.05 -23.62 -15.59
CA TYR A 914 -15.69 -24.69 -16.35
C TYR A 914 -14.70 -25.82 -16.58
N MET A 915 -15.10 -27.07 -16.32
CA MET A 915 -14.24 -28.25 -16.48
C MET A 915 -14.98 -29.36 -17.23
N LEU A 916 -14.27 -30.02 -18.15
CA LEU A 916 -14.80 -31.18 -18.87
C LEU A 916 -13.69 -32.22 -19.06
N LYS A 917 -13.88 -33.39 -18.42
CA LYS A 917 -12.90 -34.48 -18.45
C LYS A 917 -12.74 -35.09 -19.85
N VAL A 918 -13.86 -35.34 -20.51
CA VAL A 918 -13.90 -35.90 -21.87
C VAL A 918 -14.74 -34.98 -22.73
N ALA A 919 -14.12 -34.29 -23.68
CA ALA A 919 -14.80 -33.31 -24.52
C ALA A 919 -15.28 -33.93 -25.84
N PRO A 920 -16.61 -34.03 -26.08
CA PRO A 920 -17.14 -34.36 -27.40
C PRO A 920 -16.63 -33.40 -28.47
N GLN A 921 -16.42 -33.93 -29.68
CA GLN A 921 -16.05 -33.15 -30.87
C GLN A 921 -17.15 -32.12 -31.20
N GLY A 922 -16.74 -30.88 -31.39
CA GLY A 922 -17.64 -29.77 -31.73
C GLY A 922 -17.21 -28.45 -31.12
N LEU A 923 -18.18 -27.55 -30.90
CA LEU A 923 -17.90 -26.15 -30.59
C LEU A 923 -18.38 -25.78 -29.20
N TYR A 924 -17.51 -25.14 -28.41
CA TYR A 924 -17.81 -24.62 -27.08
C TYR A 924 -17.69 -23.11 -27.11
N LYS A 925 -18.80 -22.40 -26.83
CA LYS A 925 -18.85 -20.94 -26.87
C LYS A 925 -18.83 -20.40 -25.45
N VAL A 926 -17.81 -19.62 -25.13
CA VAL A 926 -17.57 -19.06 -23.81
C VAL A 926 -18.07 -17.62 -23.77
N MET A 927 -18.95 -17.35 -22.82
CA MET A 927 -19.61 -16.08 -22.61
C MET A 927 -19.38 -15.64 -21.16
N VAL A 928 -19.30 -14.34 -20.94
CA VAL A 928 -19.20 -13.74 -19.60
C VAL A 928 -20.40 -12.81 -19.41
N ASN A 929 -21.09 -12.93 -18.29
CA ASN A 929 -22.20 -12.04 -17.94
C ASN A 929 -21.80 -11.15 -16.76
N TYR A 930 -22.11 -9.85 -16.85
CA TYR A 930 -21.80 -8.86 -15.83
C TYR A 930 -23.09 -8.35 -15.20
N TYR A 931 -23.48 -8.80 -14.02
CA TYR A 931 -24.80 -8.44 -13.46
C TYR A 931 -24.79 -7.11 -12.73
N ALA A 932 -23.85 -6.93 -11.81
CA ALA A 932 -23.81 -5.75 -10.97
C ALA A 932 -22.39 -5.50 -10.42
N ASN A 933 -22.13 -4.22 -10.16
CA ASN A 933 -21.00 -3.79 -9.36
C ASN A 933 -21.53 -2.87 -8.27
N HIS A 934 -21.28 -3.25 -7.02
CA HIS A 934 -21.72 -2.52 -5.84
C HIS A 934 -20.69 -1.47 -5.38
N GLN A 935 -19.54 -1.38 -6.07
CA GLN A 935 -18.49 -0.38 -5.88
C GLN A 935 -18.24 0.45 -7.16
N GLN A 936 -17.77 1.68 -7.01
CA GLN A 936 -17.34 2.47 -8.17
C GLN A 936 -15.91 2.04 -8.56
N SER A 937 -15.78 1.18 -9.58
CA SER A 937 -14.46 0.72 -10.07
C SER A 937 -13.61 1.90 -10.55
N LEU A 938 -12.34 1.94 -10.13
CA LEU A 938 -11.35 2.95 -10.53
C LEU A 938 -11.13 2.96 -12.05
N SER A 939 -11.22 1.79 -12.70
CA SER A 939 -11.06 1.68 -14.15
C SER A 939 -12.35 1.93 -14.94
N GLY A 940 -13.46 2.31 -14.29
CA GLY A 940 -14.76 2.50 -14.95
C GLY A 940 -15.39 1.20 -15.49
N GLY A 941 -14.92 0.04 -15.04
CA GLY A 941 -15.42 -1.30 -15.39
C GLY A 941 -14.67 -2.40 -14.64
N THR A 942 -15.00 -3.66 -14.88
CA THR A 942 -14.30 -4.83 -14.32
C THR A 942 -13.47 -5.49 -15.41
N THR A 943 -12.20 -5.74 -15.15
CA THR A 943 -11.29 -6.50 -16.00
C THR A 943 -11.28 -7.96 -15.58
N VAL A 944 -11.73 -8.82 -16.48
CA VAL A 944 -11.72 -10.28 -16.33
C VAL A 944 -10.46 -10.87 -16.95
N LEU A 945 -9.83 -11.80 -16.25
CA LEU A 945 -8.76 -12.67 -16.70
C LEU A 945 -9.32 -14.08 -16.93
N LEU A 946 -9.19 -14.58 -18.15
CA LEU A 946 -9.62 -15.92 -18.56
C LEU A 946 -8.40 -16.73 -19.01
N THR A 947 -8.26 -17.94 -18.47
CA THR A 947 -7.28 -18.91 -18.93
C THR A 947 -7.99 -20.13 -19.48
N PHE A 948 -7.70 -20.46 -20.73
CA PHE A 948 -8.26 -21.59 -21.46
C PHE A 948 -7.20 -22.68 -21.55
N PHE A 949 -7.50 -23.85 -20.99
CA PHE A 949 -6.62 -25.02 -21.00
C PHE A 949 -7.22 -26.12 -21.87
N THR A 950 -6.38 -26.76 -22.68
CA THR A 950 -6.67 -28.03 -23.35
C THR A 950 -5.66 -29.08 -22.90
N ASN A 951 -6.10 -30.32 -22.69
CA ASN A 951 -5.25 -31.40 -22.15
C ASN A 951 -4.60 -31.04 -20.80
N TYR A 952 -5.35 -30.42 -19.90
CA TYR A 952 -4.87 -29.97 -18.59
C TYR A 952 -4.28 -31.13 -17.77
N MET A 953 -3.13 -30.90 -17.11
CA MET A 953 -2.31 -31.91 -16.40
C MET A 953 -1.78 -33.06 -17.27
N ARG A 954 -1.66 -32.85 -18.60
CA ARG A 954 -1.03 -33.80 -19.53
C ARG A 954 0.21 -33.16 -20.18
N HIS A 955 1.07 -34.01 -20.75
CA HIS A 955 2.34 -33.58 -21.35
C HIS A 955 2.20 -32.61 -22.54
N ASP A 956 1.03 -32.60 -23.17
CA ASP A 956 0.65 -31.84 -24.34
C ASP A 956 -0.38 -30.75 -24.01
N GLU A 957 -0.42 -30.33 -22.74
CA GLU A 957 -1.22 -29.22 -22.27
C GLU A 957 -0.95 -27.95 -23.10
N LYS A 958 -2.02 -27.25 -23.47
CA LYS A 958 -1.94 -25.90 -24.03
C LYS A 958 -2.76 -24.96 -23.18
N ALA A 959 -2.21 -23.78 -22.91
CA ALA A 959 -2.88 -22.71 -22.19
C ALA A 959 -2.89 -21.43 -23.03
N GLU A 960 -4.05 -20.77 -23.11
CA GLU A 960 -4.19 -19.45 -23.73
C GLU A 960 -4.85 -18.48 -22.74
N LEU A 961 -4.22 -17.32 -22.56
CA LEU A 961 -4.61 -16.32 -21.56
C LEU A 961 -5.18 -15.08 -22.25
N VAL A 962 -6.34 -14.65 -21.78
CA VAL A 962 -7.12 -13.56 -22.37
C VAL A 962 -7.64 -12.66 -21.28
N THR A 963 -7.66 -11.37 -21.57
CA THR A 963 -8.26 -10.41 -20.67
C THR A 963 -9.32 -9.57 -21.37
N VAL A 964 -10.45 -9.36 -20.70
CA VAL A 964 -11.60 -8.64 -21.27
C VAL A 964 -12.11 -7.63 -20.25
N ARG A 965 -12.61 -6.49 -20.74
CA ARG A 965 -13.16 -5.44 -19.87
C ARG A 965 -14.68 -5.36 -19.97
N LEU A 966 -15.33 -5.34 -18.82
CA LEU A 966 -16.78 -5.30 -18.66
C LEU A 966 -17.18 -3.90 -18.22
N THR A 967 -17.90 -3.16 -19.07
CA THR A 967 -18.24 -1.74 -18.84
C THR A 967 -19.74 -1.47 -18.69
N GLN A 968 -20.60 -2.42 -19.05
CA GLN A 968 -22.06 -2.28 -18.97
C GLN A 968 -22.68 -3.52 -18.35
N THR A 969 -23.52 -3.32 -17.34
CA THR A 969 -24.26 -4.40 -16.68
C THR A 969 -25.32 -5.01 -17.62
N ALA A 970 -25.66 -6.28 -17.37
CA ALA A 970 -26.67 -7.08 -18.06
C ALA A 970 -26.38 -7.43 -19.54
N ASN A 971 -25.11 -7.46 -19.96
CA ASN A 971 -24.72 -7.91 -21.30
C ASN A 971 -23.93 -9.23 -21.25
N MET A 972 -24.43 -10.23 -21.98
CA MET A 972 -23.69 -11.47 -22.28
C MET A 972 -22.62 -11.18 -23.33
N LEU A 973 -21.36 -11.16 -22.92
CA LEU A 973 -20.22 -10.86 -23.78
C LEU A 973 -19.56 -12.15 -24.30
N PRO A 974 -19.53 -12.40 -25.61
CA PRO A 974 -18.81 -13.55 -26.17
C PRO A 974 -17.30 -13.32 -26.10
N VAL A 975 -16.56 -14.24 -25.47
CA VAL A 975 -15.11 -14.10 -25.27
C VAL A 975 -14.29 -15.07 -26.12
N CYS A 976 -14.69 -16.35 -26.19
CA CYS A 976 -13.90 -17.35 -26.89
C CYS A 976 -14.79 -18.44 -27.50
N ASP A 977 -14.37 -18.94 -28.65
CA ASP A 977 -14.93 -20.12 -29.29
C ASP A 977 -13.84 -21.22 -29.31
N ILE A 978 -14.07 -22.34 -28.63
CA ILE A 978 -13.14 -23.48 -28.58
C ILE A 978 -13.69 -24.60 -29.46
N LYS A 979 -12.93 -25.00 -30.47
CA LYS A 979 -13.28 -26.12 -31.34
C LYS A 979 -12.45 -27.33 -30.97
N VAL A 980 -13.11 -28.39 -30.51
CA VAL A 980 -12.55 -29.69 -30.15
C VAL A 980 -12.68 -30.67 -31.30
#